data_AF-A0A133PLX4-F1
#
_entry.id   AF-A0A133PLX4-F1
#
_cell.length_a   1.000
_cell.length_b   1.000
_cell.length_c   1.000
_cell.angle_alpha   90.00
_cell.angle_beta   90.00
_cell.angle_gamma   90.00
#
_symmetry.space_group_name_H-M   'P 1'
#
loop_
_entity.id
_entity.type
_entity.pdbx_description
1 polymer ?
#
loop_
_entity_poly.entity_id
_entity_poly.type
_entity_poly.pdbx_seq_one_letter_code
_entity_poly.pdbx_strand_id
1 'polypeptide(L)'
;MKDKIKEMENLIKEIDKLNYHYYTLDNPLLSDAEYDKLYDKLVNLEKESGRVLPYSPTTRVGGAVLSKFEKHTHLARLYSMDKAQGDEALLGWFNRIEKFVSDYNQNNVNKLPEPEFIVELKFDGLTINLTYENQNLVMASTRGNGIIGEEILEQVKTIYSVPLRISYPGKIEVQGEGLMPLSELEKYNQENDEKLKNARNAAAGALRNLDPKVTKKRNLTAFFYNVGYIEEDIFKSDDDIKNFLRENNFKVSKYNFKVKKFSDIAQKIKEIGENRNKLDVLIDGVTIKVNDIETRKALGYTNKFPRWAVAYKFEAEEISTTLLDVVWNVGRTAKVTPSAILEPVDIGGVTVQRATLNNYDDILRKKVKIGSRVLIRRSNDVIPEILGTLPSDNETREIEKPKTCPYCGSHLYQDGVHIFCPNTLSCVPQLVSRLTHFASRDAMDIEGFSEKTIEKLMATIGLKEIPDIYKLKYEDIIKIEGFKEKRTDNLLNAIESSKKPHLSNFIFALGIPNVGIKTARDLAYHFKSFDKLKNSKEEELVSIGDIGNITAKEIVEFFHDERIIGAVDELFDLGLKPVYEDDNKGPKPLDKKTFVLTGTLEIPRKELEEKLITLGAKVTGSVSKNTDYVVVGENPGSKYEKARSLDIKILSLGELEDLVGGLNE
;
A
#
# COMPACT_ATOMS: atom_id res chain seq x y z
N MET A 1 -22.24 38.50 -19.28
CA MET A 1 -21.48 37.64 -18.34
C MET A 1 -22.16 36.28 -18.13
N LYS A 2 -23.43 36.19 -17.69
CA LYS A 2 -24.17 34.91 -17.58
C LYS A 2 -24.24 34.11 -18.90
N ASP A 3 -24.44 34.80 -20.02
CA ASP A 3 -24.55 34.14 -21.34
C ASP A 3 -23.22 33.52 -21.80
N LYS A 4 -22.11 34.26 -21.64
CA LYS A 4 -20.75 33.75 -21.91
C LYS A 4 -20.38 32.56 -21.03
N ILE A 5 -20.79 32.53 -19.76
CA ILE A 5 -20.57 31.38 -18.88
C ILE A 5 -21.32 30.15 -19.40
N LYS A 6 -22.57 30.31 -19.82
CA LYS A 6 -23.36 29.22 -20.40
C LYS A 6 -22.77 28.71 -21.72
N GLU A 7 -22.24 29.62 -22.55
CA GLU A 7 -21.53 29.25 -23.77
C GLU A 7 -20.24 28.46 -23.45
N MET A 8 -19.44 28.92 -22.48
CA MET A 8 -18.25 28.19 -22.02
C MET A 8 -18.62 26.79 -21.49
N GLU A 9 -19.69 26.66 -20.70
CA GLU A 9 -20.14 25.36 -20.20
C GLU A 9 -20.55 24.40 -21.32
N ASN A 10 -21.24 24.90 -22.36
CA ASN A 10 -21.63 24.07 -23.51
C ASN A 10 -20.40 23.63 -24.32
N LEU A 11 -19.45 24.54 -24.54
CA LEU A 11 -18.23 24.26 -25.29
C LEU A 11 -17.31 23.29 -24.53
N ILE A 12 -17.22 23.45 -23.20
CA ILE A 12 -16.49 22.50 -22.34
C ILE A 12 -17.12 21.11 -22.44
N LYS A 13 -18.45 20.99 -22.35
CA LYS A 13 -19.14 19.68 -22.50
C LYS A 13 -18.86 19.04 -23.85
N GLU A 14 -18.82 19.82 -24.92
CA GLU A 14 -18.49 19.34 -26.27
C GLU A 14 -17.04 18.86 -26.34
N ILE A 15 -16.09 19.66 -25.87
CA ILE A 15 -14.66 19.31 -25.84
C ILE A 15 -14.40 18.08 -24.96
N ASP A 16 -15.04 17.97 -23.79
CA ASP A 16 -14.91 16.81 -22.91
C ASP A 16 -15.43 15.53 -23.58
N LYS A 17 -16.55 15.63 -24.31
CA LYS A 17 -17.05 14.51 -25.12
C LYS A 17 -16.03 14.12 -26.19
N LEU A 18 -15.45 15.07 -26.91
CA LEU A 18 -14.43 14.80 -27.94
C LEU A 18 -13.19 14.15 -27.34
N ASN A 19 -12.70 14.66 -26.20
CA ASN A 19 -11.57 14.11 -25.46
C ASN A 19 -11.85 12.68 -24.99
N TYR A 20 -13.04 12.40 -24.48
CA TYR A 20 -13.43 11.04 -24.09
C TYR A 20 -13.39 10.09 -25.30
N HIS A 21 -13.95 10.51 -26.44
CA HIS A 21 -13.92 9.71 -27.66
C HIS A 21 -12.49 9.44 -28.16
N TYR A 22 -11.62 10.46 -28.13
CA TYR A 22 -10.24 10.34 -28.57
C TYR A 22 -9.38 9.51 -27.61
N TYR A 23 -9.30 9.92 -26.34
CA TYR A 23 -8.34 9.38 -25.37
C TYR A 23 -8.85 8.18 -24.57
N THR A 24 -10.17 8.00 -24.48
CA THR A 24 -10.77 6.91 -23.70
C THR A 24 -11.33 5.80 -24.59
N LEU A 25 -12.05 6.14 -25.64
CA LEU A 25 -12.65 5.15 -26.56
C LEU A 25 -11.73 4.75 -27.72
N ASP A 26 -10.64 5.51 -27.93
CA ASP A 26 -9.72 5.36 -29.06
C ASP A 26 -10.49 5.42 -30.41
N ASN A 27 -11.51 6.29 -30.49
CA ASN A 27 -12.41 6.46 -31.64
C ASN A 27 -12.78 7.96 -31.83
N PRO A 28 -11.87 8.76 -32.42
CA PRO A 28 -12.05 10.20 -32.55
C PRO A 28 -13.25 10.56 -33.43
N LEU A 29 -14.03 11.56 -33.01
CA LEU A 29 -15.21 12.03 -33.75
C LEU A 29 -14.90 13.19 -34.73
N LEU A 30 -13.76 13.85 -34.55
CA LEU A 30 -13.33 15.01 -35.33
C LEU A 30 -11.83 14.88 -35.66
N SER A 31 -11.39 15.62 -36.67
CA SER A 31 -9.97 15.80 -36.93
C SER A 31 -9.32 16.74 -35.91
N ASP A 32 -8.01 16.63 -35.72
CA ASP A 32 -7.24 17.49 -34.79
C ASP A 32 -7.44 18.98 -35.10
N ALA A 33 -7.48 19.36 -36.39
CA ALA A 33 -7.68 20.74 -36.82
C ALA A 33 -9.08 21.30 -36.49
N GLU A 34 -10.10 20.45 -36.40
CA GLU A 34 -11.45 20.85 -35.99
C GLU A 34 -11.55 20.96 -34.46
N TYR A 35 -10.91 20.03 -33.74
CA TYR A 35 -10.80 20.10 -32.28
C TYR A 35 -10.08 21.38 -31.83
N ASP A 36 -8.95 21.72 -32.45
CA ASP A 36 -8.16 22.90 -32.12
C ASP A 36 -8.96 24.20 -32.27
N LYS A 37 -9.85 24.29 -33.26
CA LYS A 37 -10.75 25.45 -33.42
C LYS A 37 -11.73 25.60 -32.25
N LEU A 38 -12.29 24.49 -31.76
CA LEU A 38 -13.20 24.51 -30.60
C LEU A 38 -12.43 24.89 -29.33
N TYR A 39 -11.23 24.33 -29.17
CA TYR A 39 -10.36 24.64 -28.03
C TYR A 39 -9.93 26.11 -28.02
N ASP A 40 -9.49 26.65 -29.17
CA ASP A 40 -9.14 28.07 -29.31
C ASP A 40 -10.33 28.99 -29.05
N LYS A 41 -11.53 28.60 -29.47
CA LYS A 41 -12.77 29.31 -29.15
C LYS A 41 -12.98 29.38 -27.63
N LEU A 42 -12.76 28.27 -26.91
CA LEU A 42 -12.88 28.24 -25.45
C LEU A 42 -11.85 29.16 -24.78
N VAL A 43 -10.59 29.08 -25.21
CA VAL A 43 -9.51 29.94 -24.69
C VAL A 43 -9.83 31.43 -24.88
N ASN A 44 -10.38 31.81 -26.03
CA ASN A 44 -10.77 33.18 -26.31
C ASN A 44 -11.95 33.62 -25.43
N LEU A 45 -12.97 32.78 -25.24
CA LEU A 45 -14.10 33.07 -24.35
C LEU A 45 -13.66 33.24 -22.88
N GLU A 46 -12.71 32.43 -22.41
CA GLU A 46 -12.14 32.54 -21.07
C GLU A 46 -11.37 33.85 -20.90
N LYS A 47 -10.55 34.23 -21.88
CA LYS A 47 -9.83 35.52 -21.89
C LYS A 47 -10.79 36.71 -21.88
N GLU A 48 -11.83 36.68 -22.73
CA GLU A 48 -12.81 37.76 -22.83
C GLU A 48 -13.71 37.88 -21.59
N SER A 49 -13.98 36.76 -20.90
CA SER A 49 -14.81 36.75 -19.70
C SER A 49 -14.01 37.05 -18.42
N GLY A 50 -12.70 36.90 -18.46
CA GLY A 50 -11.82 37.02 -17.29
C GLY A 50 -12.01 35.89 -16.27
N ARG A 51 -12.66 34.79 -16.65
CA ARG A 51 -12.98 33.66 -15.76
C ARG A 51 -12.70 32.33 -16.45
N VAL A 52 -11.88 31.50 -15.81
CA VAL A 52 -11.64 30.11 -16.19
C VAL A 52 -12.42 29.23 -15.21
N LEU A 53 -13.20 28.29 -15.72
CA LEU A 53 -13.95 27.35 -14.87
C LEU A 53 -12.98 26.27 -14.35
N PRO A 54 -13.08 25.83 -13.07
CA PRO A 54 -12.14 24.87 -12.49
C PRO A 54 -12.02 23.54 -13.24
N TYR A 55 -13.08 23.13 -13.94
CA TYR A 55 -13.18 21.91 -14.74
C TYR A 55 -12.94 22.15 -16.24
N SER A 56 -12.49 23.34 -16.64
CA SER A 56 -12.21 23.63 -18.05
C SER A 56 -11.01 22.82 -18.56
N PRO A 57 -11.06 22.22 -19.76
CA PRO A 57 -9.94 21.53 -20.38
C PRO A 57 -8.68 22.40 -20.51
N THR A 58 -8.81 23.72 -20.52
CA THR A 58 -7.67 24.66 -20.58
C THR A 58 -6.84 24.66 -19.30
N THR A 59 -7.42 24.23 -18.18
CA THR A 59 -6.73 24.08 -16.87
C THR A 59 -5.81 22.87 -16.81
N ARG A 60 -5.89 21.94 -17.79
CA ARG A 60 -5.01 20.76 -17.85
C ARG A 60 -3.54 21.11 -18.05
N VAL A 61 -3.25 22.34 -18.49
CA VAL A 61 -1.90 22.79 -18.84
C VAL A 61 -1.66 24.19 -18.28
N GLY A 62 -1.14 24.25 -17.06
CA GLY A 62 -0.83 25.51 -16.41
C GLY A 62 -0.78 25.38 -14.91
N GLY A 63 0.42 25.10 -14.38
CA GLY A 63 0.71 25.13 -12.97
C GLY A 63 2.12 25.68 -12.77
N ALA A 64 2.33 26.45 -11.71
CA ALA A 64 3.69 26.78 -11.29
C ALA A 64 4.43 25.49 -10.93
N VAL A 65 5.76 25.49 -11.10
CA VAL A 65 6.58 24.39 -10.58
C VAL A 65 6.32 24.29 -9.07
N LEU A 66 5.89 23.11 -8.62
CA LEU A 66 5.61 22.86 -7.22
C LEU A 66 6.92 22.96 -6.42
N SER A 67 6.86 23.52 -5.21
CA SER A 67 8.04 23.61 -4.35
C SER A 67 8.36 22.28 -3.67
N LYS A 68 7.32 21.49 -3.38
CA LYS A 68 7.35 20.14 -2.79
C LYS A 68 6.00 19.46 -3.00
N PHE A 69 5.94 18.15 -2.73
CA PHE A 69 4.68 17.42 -2.62
C PHE A 69 4.13 17.52 -1.20
N GLU A 70 2.82 17.69 -1.06
CA GLU A 70 2.13 17.63 0.23
C GLU A 70 1.63 16.20 0.51
N LYS A 71 1.46 15.86 1.79
CA LYS A 71 0.89 14.58 2.22
C LYS A 71 -0.64 14.67 2.17
N HIS A 72 -1.29 13.63 1.67
CA HIS A 72 -2.76 13.52 1.62
C HIS A 72 -3.22 12.22 2.29
N THR A 73 -4.19 12.32 3.20
CA THR A 73 -4.82 11.15 3.85
C THR A 73 -6.02 10.69 3.04
N HIS A 74 -6.00 9.45 2.57
CA HIS A 74 -7.10 8.86 1.79
C HIS A 74 -8.35 8.69 2.66
N LEU A 75 -9.54 8.88 2.06
CA LEU A 75 -10.82 8.65 2.76
C LEU A 75 -11.06 7.17 3.06
N ALA A 76 -10.55 6.28 2.20
CA ALA A 76 -10.53 4.86 2.45
C ALA A 76 -9.13 4.28 2.25
N ARG A 77 -8.82 3.24 3.04
CA ARG A 77 -7.51 2.58 2.98
C ARG A 77 -7.28 1.87 1.65
N LEU A 78 -6.14 2.16 1.02
CA LEU A 78 -5.69 1.53 -0.22
C LEU A 78 -4.85 0.28 0.07
N TYR A 79 -5.46 -0.90 -0.10
CA TYR A 79 -4.80 -2.18 0.15
C TYR A 79 -3.88 -2.62 -1.00
N SER A 80 -2.90 -3.46 -0.66
CA SER A 80 -2.20 -4.26 -1.68
C SER A 80 -3.05 -5.47 -2.04
N MET A 81 -2.72 -6.18 -3.11
CA MET A 81 -3.29 -7.51 -3.38
C MET A 81 -2.33 -8.61 -2.94
N ASP A 82 -2.90 -9.69 -2.39
CA ASP A 82 -2.17 -10.93 -2.17
C ASP A 82 -1.84 -11.61 -3.51
N LYS A 83 -0.90 -12.54 -3.53
CA LYS A 83 -0.37 -13.13 -4.76
C LYS A 83 -0.64 -14.63 -4.83
N ALA A 84 -1.13 -15.09 -5.97
CA ALA A 84 -1.13 -16.50 -6.33
C ALA A 84 0.03 -16.77 -7.31
N GLN A 85 0.94 -17.67 -6.94
CA GLN A 85 2.01 -18.15 -7.82
C GLN A 85 1.62 -19.52 -8.38
N GLY A 86 1.21 -19.54 -9.64
CA GLY A 86 0.78 -20.75 -10.34
C GLY A 86 -0.64 -21.21 -10.00
N ASP A 87 -1.09 -22.21 -10.75
CA ASP A 87 -2.48 -22.68 -10.74
C ASP A 87 -2.89 -23.31 -9.42
N GLU A 88 -1.98 -24.01 -8.73
CA GLU A 88 -2.27 -24.64 -7.43
C GLU A 88 -2.59 -23.59 -6.35
N ALA A 89 -1.79 -22.51 -6.29
CA ALA A 89 -2.01 -21.43 -5.34
C ALA A 89 -3.33 -20.68 -5.64
N LEU A 90 -3.64 -20.48 -6.93
CA LEU A 90 -4.89 -19.86 -7.36
C LEU A 90 -6.10 -20.74 -7.02
N LEU A 91 -6.02 -22.05 -7.28
CA LEU A 91 -7.06 -23.02 -6.93
C LEU A 91 -7.28 -23.05 -5.42
N GLY A 92 -6.19 -23.01 -4.65
CA GLY A 92 -6.26 -22.90 -3.19
C GLY A 92 -6.98 -21.63 -2.73
N TRP A 93 -6.79 -20.49 -3.40
CA TRP A 93 -7.55 -19.27 -3.11
C TRP A 93 -9.02 -19.40 -3.49
N PHE A 94 -9.32 -19.90 -4.69
CA PHE A 94 -10.69 -20.13 -5.18
C PHE A 94 -11.50 -21.01 -4.21
N ASN A 95 -10.94 -22.17 -3.83
CA ASN A 95 -11.58 -23.12 -2.92
C ASN A 95 -11.83 -22.51 -1.53
N ARG A 96 -10.96 -21.60 -1.06
CA ARG A 96 -11.19 -20.89 0.22
C ARG A 96 -12.40 -19.98 0.15
N ILE A 97 -12.65 -19.32 -0.98
CA ILE A 97 -13.81 -18.46 -1.18
C ILE A 97 -15.09 -19.31 -1.22
N GLU A 98 -15.11 -20.38 -2.02
CA GLU A 98 -16.27 -21.28 -2.10
C GLU A 98 -16.61 -21.88 -0.74
N LYS A 99 -15.60 -22.38 -0.01
CA LYS A 99 -15.79 -22.91 1.32
C LYS A 99 -16.32 -21.86 2.28
N PHE A 100 -15.75 -20.65 2.27
CA PHE A 100 -16.21 -19.55 3.13
C PHE A 100 -17.69 -19.23 2.88
N VAL A 101 -18.11 -19.10 1.63
CA VAL A 101 -19.50 -18.80 1.29
C VAL A 101 -20.44 -19.95 1.69
N SER A 102 -20.02 -21.20 1.49
CA SER A 102 -20.78 -22.37 1.96
C SER A 102 -20.95 -22.37 3.49
N ASP A 103 -19.86 -22.19 4.23
CA ASP A 103 -19.86 -22.16 5.70
C ASP A 103 -20.67 -20.97 6.23
N TYR A 104 -20.56 -19.80 5.58
CA TYR A 104 -21.35 -18.61 5.92
C TYR A 104 -22.84 -18.87 5.76
N ASN A 105 -23.25 -19.46 4.63
CA ASN A 105 -24.65 -19.73 4.30
C ASN A 105 -25.30 -20.83 5.17
N GLN A 106 -24.50 -21.69 5.80
CA GLN A 106 -24.99 -22.66 6.78
C GLN A 106 -25.31 -22.02 8.14
N ASN A 107 -24.59 -20.95 8.49
CA ASN A 107 -24.65 -20.35 9.83
C ASN A 107 -25.41 -19.02 9.88
N ASN A 108 -25.81 -18.46 8.73
CA ASN A 108 -26.48 -17.17 8.64
C ASN A 108 -27.80 -17.26 7.87
N VAL A 109 -28.79 -16.49 8.31
CA VAL A 109 -30.11 -16.39 7.67
C VAL A 109 -30.01 -15.67 6.32
N ASN A 110 -29.27 -14.55 6.30
CA ASN A 110 -28.97 -13.82 5.07
C ASN A 110 -27.88 -14.58 4.31
N LYS A 111 -28.28 -15.22 3.21
CA LYS A 111 -27.36 -16.00 2.39
C LYS A 111 -26.60 -15.10 1.43
N LEU A 112 -25.30 -15.32 1.34
CA LEU A 112 -24.45 -14.80 0.28
C LEU A 112 -24.76 -15.53 -1.03
N PRO A 113 -24.66 -14.85 -2.19
CA PRO A 113 -24.82 -15.48 -3.49
C PRO A 113 -23.71 -16.50 -3.76
N GLU A 114 -23.93 -17.35 -4.78
CA GLU A 114 -22.86 -18.18 -5.32
C GLU A 114 -21.68 -17.29 -5.78
N PRO A 115 -20.42 -17.62 -5.45
CA PRO A 115 -19.29 -16.79 -5.82
C PRO A 115 -19.18 -16.56 -7.32
N GLU A 116 -19.24 -15.30 -7.73
CA GLU A 116 -18.86 -14.85 -9.07
C GLU A 116 -17.55 -14.08 -8.97
N PHE A 117 -16.76 -14.10 -10.03
CA PHE A 117 -15.44 -13.48 -10.07
C PHE A 117 -15.30 -12.55 -11.27
N ILE A 118 -14.62 -11.44 -11.07
CA ILE A 118 -14.16 -10.54 -12.14
C ILE A 118 -12.67 -10.78 -12.37
N VAL A 119 -12.33 -11.10 -13.62
CA VAL A 119 -10.96 -11.27 -14.10
C VAL A 119 -10.59 -10.05 -14.94
N GLU A 120 -9.56 -9.33 -14.54
CA GLU A 120 -9.14 -8.08 -15.18
C GLU A 120 -7.61 -7.94 -15.27
N LEU A 121 -7.14 -7.02 -16.11
CA LEU A 121 -5.70 -6.76 -16.24
C LEU A 121 -5.12 -6.26 -14.93
N LYS A 122 -3.92 -6.76 -14.59
CA LYS A 122 -3.11 -6.15 -13.55
C LYS A 122 -2.12 -5.18 -14.19
N PHE A 123 -2.51 -3.91 -14.24
CA PHE A 123 -1.69 -2.84 -14.78
C PHE A 123 -0.39 -2.65 -13.99
N ASP A 124 0.67 -2.31 -14.70
CA ASP A 124 2.01 -2.09 -14.14
C ASP A 124 2.43 -0.63 -14.30
N GLY A 125 1.97 0.22 -13.38
CA GLY A 125 2.21 1.66 -13.39
C GLY A 125 2.38 2.23 -11.99
N LEU A 126 1.79 3.40 -11.76
CA LEU A 126 1.66 4.00 -10.45
C LEU A 126 0.17 4.16 -10.11
N THR A 127 -0.25 3.59 -8.98
CA THR A 127 -1.61 3.78 -8.46
C THR A 127 -1.90 5.25 -8.17
N ILE A 128 -3.01 5.73 -8.72
CA ILE A 128 -3.58 7.06 -8.48
C ILE A 128 -4.95 6.93 -7.81
N ASN A 129 -5.22 7.78 -6.83
CA ASN A 129 -6.51 7.88 -6.13
C ASN A 129 -7.08 9.27 -6.34
N LEU A 130 -8.27 9.37 -6.93
CA LEU A 130 -8.88 10.63 -7.36
C LEU A 130 -10.08 10.96 -6.49
N THR A 131 -10.05 12.09 -5.82
CA THR A 131 -11.20 12.57 -5.03
C THR A 131 -12.01 13.54 -5.87
N TYR A 132 -13.29 13.21 -6.06
CA TYR A 132 -14.28 14.11 -6.62
C TYR A 132 -15.22 14.59 -5.54
N GLU A 133 -15.63 15.85 -5.62
CA GLU A 133 -16.59 16.46 -4.72
C GLU A 133 -17.43 17.45 -5.53
N ASN A 134 -18.75 17.41 -5.37
CA ASN A 134 -19.68 18.23 -6.17
C ASN A 134 -19.40 18.11 -7.67
N GLN A 135 -19.23 16.88 -8.17
CA GLN A 135 -18.91 16.51 -9.55
C GLN A 135 -17.48 16.83 -10.04
N ASN A 136 -16.68 17.63 -9.33
CA ASN A 136 -15.39 18.09 -9.84
C ASN A 136 -14.23 17.32 -9.22
N LEU A 137 -13.16 17.09 -10.01
CA LEU A 137 -11.90 16.57 -9.48
C LEU A 137 -11.26 17.63 -8.59
N VAL A 138 -11.20 17.38 -7.29
CA VAL A 138 -10.68 18.32 -6.29
C VAL A 138 -9.33 17.90 -5.72
N MET A 139 -8.97 16.62 -5.82
CA MET A 139 -7.71 16.07 -5.29
C MET A 139 -7.28 14.84 -6.07
N ALA A 140 -5.97 14.61 -6.16
CA ALA A 140 -5.44 13.34 -6.61
C ALA A 140 -4.17 13.00 -5.81
N SER A 141 -3.99 11.73 -5.47
CA SER A 141 -2.87 11.30 -4.65
C SER A 141 -2.26 9.98 -5.11
N THR A 142 -0.97 9.79 -4.82
CA THR A 142 -0.32 8.47 -4.94
C THR A 142 -0.80 7.57 -3.81
N ARG A 143 -0.60 6.25 -3.95
CA ARG A 143 -0.94 5.31 -2.89
C ARG A 143 -0.21 5.55 -1.57
N GLY A 144 1.08 5.89 -1.61
CA GLY A 144 1.94 6.00 -0.44
C GLY A 144 1.95 4.73 0.42
N ASN A 145 1.66 4.83 1.73
CA ASN A 145 1.60 3.67 2.63
C ASN A 145 0.20 3.00 2.66
N GLY A 146 -0.72 3.46 1.82
CA GLY A 146 -2.12 3.02 1.75
C GLY A 146 -3.08 3.80 2.65
N ILE A 147 -2.57 4.65 3.54
CA ILE A 147 -3.37 5.59 4.35
C ILE A 147 -3.02 7.03 3.96
N ILE A 148 -1.72 7.30 3.80
CA ILE A 148 -1.18 8.61 3.41
C ILE A 148 -0.42 8.48 2.10
N GLY A 149 -0.85 9.26 1.11
CA GLY A 149 -0.26 9.45 -0.21
C GLY A 149 0.46 10.79 -0.37
N GLU A 150 1.05 11.00 -1.55
CA GLU A 150 1.56 12.29 -2.01
C GLU A 150 0.51 12.94 -2.93
N GLU A 151 0.20 14.22 -2.73
CA GLU A 151 -0.70 14.98 -3.60
C GLU A 151 -0.08 15.22 -4.99
N ILE A 152 -0.78 14.82 -6.05
CA ILE A 152 -0.32 14.87 -7.45
C ILE A 152 -1.40 15.40 -8.40
N LEU A 153 -2.30 16.26 -7.89
CA LEU A 153 -3.44 16.79 -8.66
C LEU A 153 -3.01 17.46 -9.97
N GLU A 154 -1.99 18.31 -9.92
CA GLU A 154 -1.52 19.06 -11.08
C GLU A 154 -0.91 18.14 -12.16
N GLN A 155 -0.23 17.06 -11.76
CA GLN A 155 0.30 16.04 -12.66
C GLN A 155 -0.83 15.20 -13.26
N VAL A 156 -1.83 14.83 -12.46
CA VAL A 156 -2.97 14.02 -12.91
C VAL A 156 -3.86 14.80 -13.90
N LYS A 157 -4.04 16.11 -13.72
CA LYS A 157 -4.80 16.96 -14.66
C LYS A 157 -4.24 16.90 -16.10
N THR A 158 -2.94 16.65 -16.26
CA THR A 158 -2.32 16.54 -17.60
C THR A 158 -2.69 15.24 -18.34
N ILE A 159 -3.33 14.28 -17.67
CA ILE A 159 -3.72 12.98 -18.23
C ILE A 159 -5.13 13.09 -18.80
N TYR A 160 -5.25 13.03 -20.12
CA TYR A 160 -6.54 13.28 -20.79
C TYR A 160 -7.59 12.19 -20.56
N SER A 161 -7.19 10.95 -20.25
CA SER A 161 -8.13 9.88 -19.88
C SER A 161 -8.72 10.03 -18.47
N VAL A 162 -8.24 10.99 -17.68
CA VAL A 162 -8.83 11.38 -16.39
C VAL A 162 -9.94 12.41 -16.65
N PRO A 163 -11.21 12.12 -16.31
CA PRO A 163 -12.26 13.13 -16.39
C PRO A 163 -12.06 14.19 -15.29
N LEU A 164 -12.08 15.48 -15.65
CA LEU A 164 -12.04 16.57 -14.64
C LEU A 164 -13.39 16.75 -13.94
N ARG A 165 -14.46 16.23 -14.54
CA ARG A 165 -15.82 16.28 -14.03
C ARG A 165 -16.54 14.96 -14.27
N ILE A 166 -17.33 14.54 -13.29
CA ILE A 166 -18.18 13.35 -13.33
C ILE A 166 -19.64 13.74 -13.07
N SER A 167 -20.58 12.82 -13.24
CA SER A 167 -22.02 13.06 -13.01
C SER A 167 -22.43 12.91 -11.54
N TYR A 168 -21.64 12.18 -10.75
CA TYR A 168 -21.93 11.94 -9.33
C TYR A 168 -21.79 13.23 -8.49
N PRO A 169 -22.83 13.64 -7.73
CA PRO A 169 -22.81 14.90 -6.97
C PRO A 169 -22.12 14.79 -5.61
N GLY A 170 -22.08 13.62 -5.00
CA GLY A 170 -21.46 13.39 -3.71
C GLY A 170 -19.94 13.33 -3.76
N LYS A 171 -19.34 13.02 -2.61
CA LYS A 171 -17.90 12.79 -2.46
C LYS A 171 -17.55 11.34 -2.76
N ILE A 172 -16.50 11.13 -3.55
CA ILE A 172 -16.08 9.81 -4.02
C ILE A 172 -14.56 9.76 -4.24
N GLU A 173 -13.94 8.63 -3.90
CA GLU A 173 -12.57 8.31 -4.29
C GLU A 173 -12.53 7.20 -5.35
N VAL A 174 -12.02 7.54 -6.53
CA VAL A 174 -11.87 6.62 -7.67
C VAL A 174 -10.41 6.20 -7.80
N GLN A 175 -10.17 4.89 -7.81
CA GLN A 175 -8.84 4.31 -7.91
C GLN A 175 -8.54 3.85 -9.34
N GLY A 176 -7.32 4.13 -9.79
CA GLY A 176 -6.80 3.72 -11.08
C GLY A 176 -5.28 3.55 -11.08
N GLU A 177 -4.73 3.29 -12.26
CA GLU A 177 -3.30 3.19 -12.50
C GLU A 177 -2.90 4.21 -13.57
N GLY A 178 -1.95 5.09 -13.24
CA GLY A 178 -1.27 5.95 -14.20
C GLY A 178 -0.15 5.19 -14.90
N LEU A 179 -0.16 5.22 -16.23
CA LEU A 179 0.63 4.37 -17.11
C LEU A 179 1.26 5.22 -18.23
N MET A 180 2.44 4.82 -18.69
CA MET A 180 3.00 5.35 -19.94
C MET A 180 2.72 4.33 -21.04
N PRO A 181 2.03 4.70 -22.13
CA PRO A 181 1.89 3.82 -23.28
C PRO A 181 3.25 3.39 -23.84
N LEU A 182 3.37 2.17 -24.34
CA LEU A 182 4.63 1.63 -24.88
C LEU A 182 5.04 2.36 -26.16
N SER A 183 4.07 2.69 -27.00
CA SER A 183 4.23 3.54 -28.19
C SER A 183 4.79 4.93 -27.83
N GLU A 184 4.25 5.57 -26.79
CA GLU A 184 4.73 6.86 -26.29
C GLU A 184 6.11 6.77 -25.64
N LEU A 185 6.43 5.65 -24.97
CA LEU A 185 7.79 5.40 -24.45
C LEU A 185 8.80 5.31 -25.60
N GLU A 186 8.47 4.56 -26.65
CA GLU A 186 9.32 4.44 -27.83
C GLU A 186 9.54 5.80 -28.49
N LYS A 187 8.46 6.55 -28.74
CA LYS A 187 8.52 7.90 -29.29
C LYS A 187 9.38 8.84 -28.43
N TYR A 188 9.17 8.85 -27.12
CA TYR A 188 9.97 9.65 -26.20
C TYR A 188 11.46 9.31 -26.32
N ASN A 189 11.81 8.03 -26.35
CA ASN A 189 13.19 7.56 -26.43
C ASN A 189 13.86 7.79 -27.80
N GLN A 190 13.08 8.00 -28.86
CA GLN A 190 13.59 8.41 -30.17
C GLN A 190 13.88 9.91 -30.21
N GLU A 191 13.06 10.72 -29.53
CA GLU A 191 13.15 12.19 -29.53
C GLU A 191 14.14 12.76 -28.49
N ASN A 192 14.65 11.93 -27.56
CA ASN A 192 15.49 12.38 -26.44
C ASN A 192 16.78 11.55 -26.31
N ASP A 193 17.90 12.21 -26.02
CA ASP A 193 19.20 11.56 -25.79
C ASP A 193 19.19 10.69 -24.52
N GLU A 194 18.56 11.18 -23.44
CA GLU A 194 18.39 10.42 -22.20
C GLU A 194 17.16 9.51 -22.30
N LYS A 195 17.42 8.22 -22.51
CA LYS A 195 16.39 7.21 -22.66
C LYS A 195 15.82 6.76 -21.32
N LEU A 196 14.49 6.67 -21.28
CA LEU A 196 13.76 5.98 -20.23
C LEU A 196 13.93 4.47 -20.35
N LYS A 197 14.20 3.83 -19.23
CA LYS A 197 14.48 2.38 -19.17
C LYS A 197 13.23 1.51 -19.28
N ASN A 198 12.15 1.87 -18.58
CA ASN A 198 10.88 1.13 -18.64
C ASN A 198 9.67 2.06 -18.42
N ALA A 199 8.50 1.64 -18.92
CA ALA A 199 7.28 2.45 -18.89
C ALA A 199 6.75 2.70 -17.47
N ARG A 200 6.91 1.74 -16.55
CA ARG A 200 6.48 1.88 -15.15
C ARG A 200 7.22 3.01 -14.44
N ASN A 201 8.56 3.01 -14.50
CA ASN A 201 9.40 4.04 -13.91
C ASN A 201 9.22 5.38 -14.60
N ALA A 202 8.97 5.36 -15.91
CA ALA A 202 8.64 6.56 -16.65
C ALA A 202 7.34 7.20 -16.16
N ALA A 203 6.28 6.42 -15.98
CA ALA A 203 5.01 6.89 -15.43
C ALA A 203 5.17 7.39 -13.99
N ALA A 204 5.82 6.61 -13.13
CA ALA A 204 6.04 6.97 -11.73
C ALA A 204 6.89 8.25 -11.58
N GLY A 205 7.97 8.36 -12.34
CA GLY A 205 8.85 9.54 -12.34
C GLY A 205 8.18 10.79 -12.92
N ALA A 206 7.27 10.61 -13.88
CA ALA A 206 6.47 11.68 -14.45
C ALA A 206 5.40 12.19 -13.47
N LEU A 207 4.68 11.29 -12.81
CA LEU A 207 3.65 11.63 -11.82
C LEU A 207 4.24 12.23 -10.53
N ARG A 208 5.49 11.89 -10.21
CA ARG A 208 6.22 12.43 -9.04
C ARG A 208 7.24 13.51 -9.45
N ASN A 209 6.93 14.25 -10.52
CA ASN A 209 7.73 15.40 -10.94
C ASN A 209 7.10 16.71 -10.45
N LEU A 210 7.90 17.58 -9.84
CA LEU A 210 7.44 18.89 -9.36
C LEU A 210 7.00 19.84 -10.49
N ASP A 211 7.47 19.62 -11.71
CA ASP A 211 7.01 20.35 -12.89
C ASP A 211 5.98 19.52 -13.68
N PRO A 212 4.68 19.88 -13.65
CA PRO A 212 3.64 19.20 -14.42
C PRO A 212 3.89 19.18 -15.93
N LYS A 213 4.72 20.10 -16.46
CA LYS A 213 5.09 20.08 -17.89
C LYS A 213 5.90 18.84 -18.25
N VAL A 214 6.69 18.32 -17.32
CA VAL A 214 7.40 17.05 -17.53
C VAL A 214 6.40 15.91 -17.63
N THR A 215 5.38 15.88 -16.78
CA THR A 215 4.29 14.88 -16.85
C THR A 215 3.56 14.95 -18.17
N LYS A 216 3.20 16.16 -18.62
CA LYS A 216 2.53 16.37 -19.91
C LYS A 216 3.35 15.82 -21.08
N LYS A 217 4.65 16.09 -21.13
CA LYS A 217 5.55 15.60 -22.20
C LYS A 217 5.63 14.08 -22.30
N ARG A 218 5.21 13.35 -21.25
CA ARG A 218 5.27 11.89 -21.20
C ARG A 218 4.02 11.23 -21.75
N ASN A 219 3.00 12.01 -22.12
CA ASN A 219 1.74 11.55 -22.71
C ASN A 219 1.14 10.33 -21.97
N LEU A 220 1.06 10.44 -20.65
CA LEU A 220 0.55 9.36 -19.81
C LEU A 220 -0.94 9.09 -20.12
N THR A 221 -1.35 7.85 -19.84
CA THR A 221 -2.75 7.41 -19.80
C THR A 221 -3.07 6.89 -18.40
N ALA A 222 -4.35 6.74 -18.08
CA ALA A 222 -4.82 6.17 -16.83
C ALA A 222 -6.01 5.24 -17.07
N PHE A 223 -5.98 4.06 -16.43
CA PHE A 223 -7.09 3.12 -16.41
C PHE A 223 -7.67 2.99 -14.99
N PHE A 224 -8.99 2.96 -14.89
CA PHE A 224 -9.71 2.96 -13.62
C PHE A 224 -10.41 1.63 -13.37
N TYR A 225 -10.35 1.17 -12.12
CA TYR A 225 -10.75 -0.19 -11.79
C TYR A 225 -11.45 -0.35 -10.44
N ASN A 226 -11.55 0.69 -9.61
CA ASN A 226 -12.24 0.56 -8.33
C ASN A 226 -12.75 1.91 -7.84
N VAL A 227 -13.77 1.88 -6.99
CA VAL A 227 -14.17 3.02 -6.15
C VAL A 227 -13.82 2.63 -4.71
N GLY A 228 -12.90 3.38 -4.10
CA GLY A 228 -12.39 3.10 -2.76
C GLY A 228 -13.31 3.62 -1.66
N TYR A 229 -13.95 4.75 -1.93
CA TYR A 229 -14.84 5.44 -1.01
C TYR A 229 -15.95 6.10 -1.83
N ILE A 230 -17.17 6.08 -1.30
CA ILE A 230 -18.31 6.81 -1.80
C ILE A 230 -19.23 7.12 -0.62
N GLU A 231 -19.83 8.31 -0.57
CA GLU A 231 -20.72 8.70 0.54
C GLU A 231 -21.95 7.79 0.67
N GLU A 232 -22.47 7.31 -0.46
CA GLU A 232 -23.65 6.46 -0.52
C GLU A 232 -23.28 5.04 -0.94
N ASP A 233 -23.74 4.03 -0.20
CA ASP A 233 -23.53 2.62 -0.53
C ASP A 233 -24.43 2.17 -1.68
N ILE A 234 -24.04 2.53 -2.90
CA ILE A 234 -24.83 2.31 -4.13
C ILE A 234 -24.40 1.07 -4.92
N PHE A 235 -23.26 0.46 -4.60
CA PHE A 235 -22.68 -0.64 -5.37
C PHE A 235 -23.01 -2.00 -4.77
N LYS A 236 -23.62 -2.88 -5.58
CA LYS A 236 -23.89 -4.27 -5.17
C LYS A 236 -22.85 -5.24 -5.70
N SER A 237 -22.18 -4.86 -6.79
CA SER A 237 -21.16 -5.67 -7.44
C SER A 237 -20.01 -4.85 -8.01
N ASP A 238 -18.89 -5.52 -8.32
CA ASP A 238 -17.78 -4.92 -9.06
C ASP A 238 -18.21 -4.50 -10.47
N ASP A 239 -19.14 -5.25 -11.08
CA ASP A 239 -19.73 -4.92 -12.37
C ASP A 239 -20.47 -3.57 -12.31
N ASP A 240 -21.20 -3.30 -11.22
CA ASP A 240 -21.83 -1.99 -10.98
C ASP A 240 -20.78 -0.87 -10.87
N ILE A 241 -19.67 -1.14 -10.18
CA ILE A 241 -18.54 -0.21 -10.11
C ILE A 241 -18.00 0.08 -11.51
N LYS A 242 -17.79 -0.95 -12.36
CA LYS A 242 -17.30 -0.73 -13.73
C LYS A 242 -18.29 0.04 -14.59
N ASN A 243 -19.58 -0.23 -14.45
CA ASN A 243 -20.62 0.47 -15.19
C ASN A 243 -20.68 1.94 -14.78
N PHE A 244 -20.66 2.23 -13.47
CA PHE A 244 -20.55 3.59 -12.97
C PHE A 244 -19.31 4.32 -13.50
N LEU A 245 -18.16 3.66 -13.51
CA LEU A 245 -16.93 4.25 -14.06
C LEU A 245 -17.10 4.59 -15.54
N ARG A 246 -17.70 3.71 -16.35
CA ARG A 246 -17.96 3.96 -17.78
C ARG A 246 -18.96 5.11 -17.98
N GLU A 247 -20.06 5.13 -17.23
CA GLU A 247 -21.08 6.18 -17.27
C GLU A 247 -20.54 7.56 -16.86
N ASN A 248 -19.50 7.58 -16.02
CA ASN A 248 -18.79 8.79 -15.61
C ASN A 248 -17.53 9.06 -16.44
N ASN A 249 -17.44 8.49 -17.64
CA ASN A 249 -16.39 8.72 -18.64
C ASN A 249 -14.96 8.32 -18.23
N PHE A 250 -14.79 7.47 -17.22
CA PHE A 250 -13.49 6.90 -16.90
C PHE A 250 -13.06 5.85 -17.94
N LYS A 251 -11.75 5.79 -18.24
CA LYS A 251 -11.17 4.74 -19.09
C LYS A 251 -11.10 3.43 -18.31
N VAL A 252 -12.02 2.51 -18.60
CA VAL A 252 -12.06 1.15 -18.04
C VAL A 252 -11.55 0.16 -19.08
N SER A 253 -10.76 -0.83 -18.66
CA SER A 253 -10.26 -1.86 -19.57
C SER A 253 -11.40 -2.64 -20.24
N LYS A 254 -11.21 -2.98 -21.52
CA LYS A 254 -12.08 -3.92 -22.24
C LYS A 254 -11.92 -5.36 -21.72
N TYR A 255 -10.78 -5.67 -21.11
CA TYR A 255 -10.50 -6.96 -20.46
C TYR A 255 -11.07 -6.96 -19.05
N ASN A 256 -12.38 -7.17 -18.96
CA ASN A 256 -13.13 -7.29 -17.72
C ASN A 256 -14.13 -8.44 -17.90
N PHE A 257 -13.79 -9.61 -17.36
CA PHE A 257 -14.55 -10.84 -17.59
C PHE A 257 -15.20 -11.33 -16.31
N LYS A 258 -16.53 -11.48 -16.34
CA LYS A 258 -17.29 -12.12 -15.27
C LYS A 258 -17.34 -13.63 -15.48
N VAL A 259 -16.88 -14.39 -14.49
CA VAL A 259 -16.74 -15.85 -14.54
C VAL A 259 -17.18 -16.48 -13.23
N LYS A 260 -17.53 -17.78 -13.24
CA LYS A 260 -17.94 -18.52 -12.04
C LYS A 260 -17.01 -19.66 -11.68
N LYS A 261 -16.51 -20.37 -12.70
CA LYS A 261 -15.72 -21.59 -12.51
C LYS A 261 -14.24 -21.29 -12.55
N PHE A 262 -13.46 -22.06 -11.80
CA PHE A 262 -12.01 -22.02 -11.86
C PHE A 262 -11.46 -22.24 -13.28
N SER A 263 -12.07 -23.16 -14.05
CA SER A 263 -11.70 -23.41 -15.45
C SER A 263 -11.76 -22.15 -16.31
N ASP A 264 -12.77 -21.31 -16.09
CA ASP A 264 -13.00 -20.10 -16.85
C ASP A 264 -11.98 -19.02 -16.46
N ILE A 265 -11.65 -18.93 -15.16
CA ILE A 265 -10.57 -18.07 -14.66
C ILE A 265 -9.24 -18.44 -15.31
N ALA A 266 -8.87 -19.73 -15.27
CA ALA A 266 -7.62 -20.23 -15.86
C ALA A 266 -7.56 -19.97 -17.37
N GLN A 267 -8.67 -20.20 -18.09
CA GLN A 267 -8.77 -19.91 -19.51
C GLN A 267 -8.54 -18.41 -19.80
N LYS A 268 -9.15 -17.51 -19.02
CA LYS A 268 -8.99 -16.07 -19.20
C LYS A 268 -7.60 -15.57 -18.84
N ILE A 269 -6.95 -16.15 -17.83
CA ILE A 269 -5.54 -15.88 -17.54
C ILE A 269 -4.66 -16.22 -18.74
N LYS A 270 -4.86 -17.40 -19.34
CA LYS A 270 -4.11 -17.82 -20.53
C LYS A 270 -4.35 -16.90 -21.72
N GLU A 271 -5.60 -16.56 -22.01
CA GLU A 271 -5.98 -15.65 -23.10
C GLU A 271 -5.34 -14.26 -22.94
N ILE A 272 -5.32 -13.70 -21.72
CA ILE A 272 -4.65 -12.43 -21.45
C ILE A 272 -3.13 -12.57 -21.61
N GLY A 273 -2.54 -13.66 -21.10
CA GLY A 273 -1.10 -13.93 -21.22
C GLY A 273 -0.62 -13.98 -22.67
N GLU A 274 -1.36 -14.67 -23.54
CA GLU A 274 -1.05 -14.80 -24.98
C GLU A 274 -1.20 -13.46 -25.74
N ASN A 275 -2.10 -12.59 -25.29
CA ASN A 275 -2.34 -11.28 -25.92
C ASN A 275 -1.59 -10.13 -25.26
N ARG A 276 -0.80 -10.38 -24.20
CA ARG A 276 -0.06 -9.36 -23.44
C ARG A 276 0.77 -8.44 -24.32
N ASN A 277 1.49 -8.99 -25.31
CA ASN A 277 2.39 -8.24 -26.18
C ASN A 277 1.67 -7.35 -27.20
N LYS A 278 0.33 -7.47 -27.31
CA LYS A 278 -0.49 -6.61 -28.18
C LYS A 278 -1.03 -5.38 -27.44
N LEU A 279 -0.88 -5.32 -26.11
CA LEU A 279 -1.32 -4.19 -25.32
C LEU A 279 -0.29 -3.07 -25.41
N ASP A 280 -0.76 -1.85 -25.62
CA ASP A 280 0.09 -0.65 -25.61
C ASP A 280 0.43 -0.18 -24.18
N VAL A 281 0.16 -0.99 -23.16
CA VAL A 281 0.45 -0.67 -21.75
C VAL A 281 1.04 -1.89 -21.06
N LEU A 282 1.91 -1.66 -20.08
CA LEU A 282 2.48 -2.75 -19.30
C LEU A 282 1.45 -3.36 -18.34
N ILE A 283 1.44 -4.69 -18.32
CA ILE A 283 0.75 -5.50 -17.32
C ILE A 283 1.75 -6.51 -16.73
N ASP A 284 1.61 -6.79 -15.43
CA ASP A 284 2.44 -7.78 -14.71
C ASP A 284 1.63 -9.02 -14.29
N GLY A 285 0.39 -9.14 -14.76
CA GLY A 285 -0.48 -10.26 -14.45
C GLY A 285 -1.96 -9.96 -14.68
N VAL A 286 -2.78 -10.67 -13.92
CA VAL A 286 -4.24 -10.59 -13.90
C VAL A 286 -4.68 -10.43 -12.45
N THR A 287 -5.71 -9.61 -12.24
CA THR A 287 -6.38 -9.51 -10.94
C THR A 287 -7.68 -10.30 -11.00
N ILE A 288 -7.95 -11.08 -9.96
CA ILE A 288 -9.20 -11.81 -9.77
C ILE A 288 -9.86 -11.29 -8.51
N LYS A 289 -11.12 -10.86 -8.61
CA LYS A 289 -11.89 -10.29 -7.50
C LYS A 289 -13.23 -11.01 -7.39
N VAL A 290 -13.73 -11.24 -6.17
CA VAL A 290 -15.13 -11.61 -5.96
C VAL A 290 -16.02 -10.47 -6.47
N ASN A 291 -17.06 -10.77 -7.26
CA ASN A 291 -17.93 -9.76 -7.87
C ASN A 291 -18.83 -9.07 -6.84
N ASP A 292 -19.49 -9.85 -5.98
CA ASP A 292 -20.50 -9.38 -5.02
C ASP A 292 -19.89 -8.60 -3.84
N ILE A 293 -20.39 -7.38 -3.57
CA ILE A 293 -19.85 -6.48 -2.53
C ILE A 293 -20.16 -6.98 -1.11
N GLU A 294 -21.33 -7.56 -0.86
CA GLU A 294 -21.67 -8.12 0.47
C GLU A 294 -20.76 -9.30 0.82
N THR A 295 -20.44 -10.14 -0.15
CA THR A 295 -19.46 -11.22 0.00
C THR A 295 -18.07 -10.64 0.31
N ARG A 296 -17.67 -9.51 -0.30
CA ARG A 296 -16.40 -8.83 0.04
C ARG A 296 -16.40 -8.32 1.48
N LYS A 297 -17.50 -7.70 1.94
CA LYS A 297 -17.65 -7.22 3.32
C LYS A 297 -17.53 -8.38 4.32
N ALA A 298 -18.21 -9.49 4.06
CA ALA A 298 -18.16 -10.70 4.90
C ALA A 298 -16.76 -11.34 4.94
N LEU A 299 -16.08 -11.44 3.79
CA LEU A 299 -14.71 -11.95 3.72
C LEU A 299 -13.71 -11.03 4.45
N GLY A 300 -13.91 -9.72 4.32
CA GLY A 300 -13.07 -8.71 4.95
C GLY A 300 -11.62 -8.68 4.45
N TYR A 301 -10.73 -8.23 5.32
CA TYR A 301 -9.34 -7.94 5.00
C TYR A 301 -8.39 -8.68 5.95
N THR A 302 -7.16 -8.86 5.49
CA THR A 302 -6.00 -9.02 6.36
C THR A 302 -5.40 -7.64 6.67
N ASN A 303 -4.34 -7.58 7.45
CA ASN A 303 -3.64 -6.32 7.69
C ASN A 303 -3.09 -5.64 6.42
N LYS A 304 -2.90 -6.39 5.32
CA LYS A 304 -2.25 -5.88 4.11
C LYS A 304 -3.07 -6.06 2.84
N PHE A 305 -3.93 -7.08 2.80
CA PHE A 305 -4.58 -7.54 1.58
C PHE A 305 -6.08 -7.83 1.80
N PRO A 306 -6.95 -7.52 0.83
CA PRO A 306 -8.31 -8.02 0.82
C PRO A 306 -8.31 -9.55 0.69
N ARG A 307 -9.19 -10.24 1.42
CA ARG A 307 -9.32 -11.70 1.28
C ARG A 307 -10.07 -12.08 0.00
N TRP A 308 -10.88 -11.16 -0.50
CA TRP A 308 -11.76 -11.29 -1.66
C TRP A 308 -11.10 -10.99 -3.01
N ALA A 309 -9.81 -10.63 -3.05
CA ALA A 309 -9.08 -10.43 -4.30
C ALA A 309 -7.66 -10.99 -4.26
N VAL A 310 -7.18 -11.45 -5.42
CA VAL A 310 -5.84 -11.99 -5.60
C VAL A 310 -5.23 -11.53 -6.93
N ALA A 311 -3.93 -11.29 -6.93
CA ALA A 311 -3.14 -11.05 -8.13
C ALA A 311 -2.51 -12.37 -8.60
N TYR A 312 -2.93 -12.85 -9.76
CA TYR A 312 -2.22 -13.90 -10.49
C TYR A 312 -1.13 -13.25 -11.34
N LYS A 313 0.13 -13.62 -11.13
CA LYS A 313 1.23 -13.09 -11.93
C LYS A 313 1.59 -14.06 -13.03
N PHE A 314 1.86 -13.54 -14.22
CA PHE A 314 2.45 -14.36 -15.27
C PHE A 314 3.79 -14.90 -14.80
N GLU A 315 4.15 -16.08 -15.32
CA GLU A 315 5.49 -16.61 -15.09
C GLU A 315 6.49 -15.55 -15.52
N ALA A 316 7.36 -15.18 -14.57
CA ALA A 316 8.40 -14.21 -14.83
C ALA A 316 9.31 -14.77 -15.92
N GLU A 317 9.76 -13.89 -16.83
CA GLU A 317 10.75 -14.26 -17.84
C GLU A 317 11.94 -14.92 -17.15
N GLU A 318 12.29 -16.12 -17.61
CA GLU A 318 13.47 -16.83 -17.15
C GLU A 318 14.56 -16.61 -18.18
N ILE A 319 15.68 -16.03 -17.75
CA ILE A 319 16.85 -15.87 -18.60
C ILE A 319 18.03 -16.58 -17.97
N SER A 320 18.97 -17.04 -18.79
CA SER A 320 20.22 -17.60 -18.30
C SER A 320 21.34 -16.58 -18.39
N THR A 321 22.20 -16.52 -17.39
CA THR A 321 23.45 -15.74 -17.41
C THR A 321 24.55 -16.48 -16.64
N THR A 322 25.77 -15.96 -16.62
CA THR A 322 26.91 -16.56 -15.93
C THR A 322 27.01 -16.02 -14.49
N LEU A 323 27.17 -16.91 -13.51
CA LEU A 323 27.53 -16.51 -12.14
C LEU A 323 29.01 -16.18 -12.06
N LEU A 324 29.36 -14.90 -11.92
CA LEU A 324 30.74 -14.44 -11.86
C LEU A 324 31.35 -14.60 -10.46
N ASP A 325 30.59 -14.26 -9.41
CA ASP A 325 31.07 -14.36 -8.04
C ASP A 325 29.93 -14.38 -7.01
N VAL A 326 30.25 -14.62 -5.73
CA VAL A 326 29.30 -14.54 -4.61
C VAL A 326 29.83 -13.62 -3.52
N VAL A 327 29.04 -12.61 -3.16
CA VAL A 327 29.32 -11.70 -2.04
C VAL A 327 28.42 -12.06 -0.86
N TRP A 328 29.00 -12.10 0.34
CA TRP A 328 28.28 -12.36 1.58
C TRP A 328 27.94 -11.04 2.28
N ASN A 329 26.65 -10.75 2.43
CA ASN A 329 26.14 -9.50 3.01
C ASN A 329 25.66 -9.74 4.43
N VAL A 330 25.88 -8.79 5.33
CA VAL A 330 25.39 -8.87 6.72
C VAL A 330 24.21 -7.93 6.89
N GLY A 331 23.03 -8.48 7.18
CA GLY A 331 21.78 -7.72 7.34
C GLY A 331 21.50 -7.27 8.78
N ARG A 332 20.36 -6.57 8.97
CA ARG A 332 19.89 -6.00 10.25
C ARG A 332 19.91 -6.98 11.41
N THR A 333 19.38 -8.18 11.20
CA THR A 333 19.24 -9.22 12.23
C THR A 333 20.52 -10.04 12.36
N ALA A 334 21.68 -9.44 12.08
CA ALA A 334 22.98 -10.10 11.99
C ALA A 334 23.12 -11.21 10.93
N LYS A 335 22.04 -11.53 10.20
CA LYS A 335 21.99 -12.61 9.22
C LYS A 335 22.95 -12.35 8.06
N VAL A 336 23.78 -13.32 7.74
CA VAL A 336 24.74 -13.29 6.64
C VAL A 336 24.13 -14.00 5.42
N THR A 337 23.81 -13.24 4.37
CA THR A 337 23.14 -13.73 3.17
C THR A 337 24.05 -13.71 1.95
N PRO A 338 24.04 -14.76 1.12
CA PRO A 338 24.79 -14.78 -0.13
C PRO A 338 24.05 -14.01 -1.23
N SER A 339 24.79 -13.24 -2.01
CA SER A 339 24.31 -12.52 -3.19
C SER A 339 25.21 -12.81 -4.39
N ALA A 340 24.60 -13.25 -5.48
CA ALA A 340 25.28 -13.52 -6.73
C ALA A 340 25.67 -12.22 -7.44
N ILE A 341 26.88 -12.22 -8.00
CA ILE A 341 27.36 -11.26 -9.00
C ILE A 341 27.26 -11.95 -10.35
N LEU A 342 26.48 -11.38 -11.27
CA LEU A 342 26.15 -11.99 -12.54
C LEU A 342 26.78 -11.22 -13.69
N GLU A 343 27.04 -11.92 -14.78
CA GLU A 343 27.30 -11.28 -16.06
C GLU A 343 26.06 -10.46 -16.46
N PRO A 344 26.24 -9.19 -16.90
CA PRO A 344 25.11 -8.30 -17.17
C PRO A 344 24.15 -8.91 -18.20
N VAL A 345 22.87 -9.02 -17.84
CA VAL A 345 21.84 -9.60 -18.71
C VAL A 345 20.56 -8.78 -18.63
N ASP A 346 19.91 -8.54 -19.77
CA ASP A 346 18.66 -7.79 -19.83
C ASP A 346 17.45 -8.72 -19.63
N ILE A 347 16.60 -8.40 -18.66
CA ILE A 347 15.38 -9.17 -18.32
C ILE A 347 14.26 -8.21 -17.90
N GLY A 348 13.13 -8.24 -18.61
CA GLY A 348 12.03 -7.30 -18.38
C GLY A 348 12.46 -5.83 -18.47
N GLY A 349 13.25 -5.47 -19.48
CA GLY A 349 13.64 -4.07 -19.76
C GLY A 349 14.66 -3.44 -18.81
N VAL A 350 15.33 -4.21 -17.95
CA VAL A 350 16.48 -3.73 -17.16
C VAL A 350 17.65 -4.69 -17.23
N THR A 351 18.85 -4.13 -17.12
CA THR A 351 20.08 -4.89 -16.98
C THR A 351 20.26 -5.36 -15.54
N VAL A 352 20.32 -6.67 -15.35
CA VAL A 352 20.55 -7.34 -14.07
C VAL A 352 21.99 -7.76 -13.96
N GLN A 353 22.61 -7.45 -12.81
CA GLN A 353 23.98 -7.86 -12.46
C GLN A 353 24.05 -8.56 -11.10
N ARG A 354 22.92 -8.66 -10.38
CA ARG A 354 22.87 -9.24 -9.04
C ARG A 354 21.60 -10.07 -8.85
N ALA A 355 21.72 -11.16 -8.12
CA ALA A 355 20.59 -11.99 -7.73
C ALA A 355 20.75 -12.54 -6.29
N THR A 356 19.64 -12.88 -5.64
CA THR A 356 19.65 -13.58 -4.35
C THR A 356 19.95 -15.08 -4.55
N LEU A 357 20.78 -15.61 -3.65
CA LEU A 357 21.02 -17.05 -3.48
C LEU A 357 20.32 -17.61 -2.22
N ASN A 358 19.50 -16.79 -1.55
CA ASN A 358 18.74 -17.09 -0.33
C ASN A 358 19.58 -17.46 0.90
N ASN A 359 20.25 -18.61 0.89
CA ASN A 359 21.09 -19.12 1.97
C ASN A 359 22.05 -20.20 1.44
N TYR A 360 23.00 -20.65 2.27
CA TYR A 360 24.01 -21.64 1.88
C TYR A 360 23.40 -23.00 1.50
N ASP A 361 22.37 -23.44 2.21
CA ASP A 361 21.73 -24.73 1.93
C ASP A 361 21.00 -24.71 0.57
N ASP A 362 20.45 -23.56 0.17
CA ASP A 362 19.83 -23.37 -1.15
C ASP A 362 20.85 -23.39 -2.29
N ILE A 363 22.07 -22.86 -2.07
CA ILE A 363 23.20 -22.97 -3.00
C ILE A 363 23.54 -24.44 -3.26
N LEU A 364 23.66 -25.23 -2.18
CA LEU A 364 23.97 -26.66 -2.26
C LEU A 364 22.85 -27.44 -2.95
N ARG A 365 21.59 -27.18 -2.57
CA ARG A 365 20.40 -27.82 -3.15
C ARG A 365 20.30 -27.59 -4.65
N LYS A 366 20.59 -26.36 -5.10
CA LYS A 366 20.57 -25.95 -6.51
C LYS A 366 21.85 -26.30 -7.27
N LYS A 367 22.88 -26.83 -6.59
CA LYS A 367 24.20 -27.17 -7.12
C LYS A 367 24.88 -26.00 -7.85
N VAL A 368 24.66 -24.79 -7.35
CA VAL A 368 25.20 -23.57 -7.95
C VAL A 368 26.69 -23.45 -7.63
N LYS A 369 27.50 -23.16 -8.65
CA LYS A 369 28.94 -22.94 -8.54
C LYS A 369 29.32 -21.63 -9.25
N ILE A 370 30.38 -20.99 -8.81
CA ILE A 370 30.90 -19.82 -9.52
C ILE A 370 31.44 -20.28 -10.89
N GLY A 371 31.15 -19.53 -11.94
CA GLY A 371 31.38 -19.89 -13.34
C GLY A 371 30.20 -20.61 -13.99
N SER A 372 29.24 -21.12 -13.22
CA SER A 372 28.08 -21.81 -13.77
C SER A 372 27.16 -20.87 -14.56
N ARG A 373 26.58 -21.40 -15.63
CA ARG A 373 25.41 -20.81 -16.26
C ARG A 373 24.20 -21.03 -15.35
N VAL A 374 23.61 -19.96 -14.85
CA VAL A 374 22.49 -19.98 -13.92
C VAL A 374 21.23 -19.48 -14.60
N LEU A 375 20.11 -20.13 -14.30
CA LEU A 375 18.78 -19.66 -14.67
C LEU A 375 18.31 -18.66 -13.62
N ILE A 376 18.03 -17.44 -14.05
CA ILE A 376 17.56 -16.37 -13.19
C ILE A 376 16.12 -16.00 -13.54
N ARG A 377 15.38 -15.64 -12.51
CA ARG A 377 14.00 -15.18 -12.63
C ARG A 377 13.84 -13.84 -11.96
N ARG A 378 13.22 -12.90 -12.65
CA ARG A 378 12.95 -11.56 -12.11
C ARG A 378 11.46 -11.39 -11.82
N SER A 379 11.13 -11.31 -10.53
CA SER A 379 9.77 -10.99 -10.10
C SER A 379 9.67 -9.50 -9.71
N ASN A 380 8.88 -8.71 -10.45
CA ASN A 380 8.34 -7.41 -10.01
C ASN A 380 9.33 -6.28 -9.69
N ASP A 381 10.28 -5.96 -10.56
CA ASP A 381 11.28 -4.90 -10.30
C ASP A 381 12.12 -5.07 -9.01
N VAL A 382 12.04 -6.25 -8.35
CA VAL A 382 12.84 -6.61 -7.16
C VAL A 382 14.11 -7.39 -7.59
N ILE A 383 15.08 -7.51 -6.68
CA ILE A 383 16.30 -8.32 -6.84
C ILE A 383 15.93 -9.73 -7.38
N PRO A 384 16.43 -10.11 -8.57
CA PRO A 384 16.19 -11.43 -9.17
C PRO A 384 16.67 -12.58 -8.30
N GLU A 385 16.14 -13.78 -8.53
CA GLU A 385 16.56 -15.00 -7.85
C GLU A 385 17.15 -16.01 -8.83
N ILE A 386 18.10 -16.82 -8.37
CA ILE A 386 18.63 -17.95 -9.13
C ILE A 386 17.75 -19.17 -8.88
N LEU A 387 17.21 -19.78 -9.94
CA LEU A 387 16.39 -21.00 -9.86
C LEU A 387 17.24 -22.26 -9.81
N GLY A 388 18.35 -22.28 -10.53
CA GLY A 388 19.26 -23.42 -10.61
C GLY A 388 20.36 -23.22 -11.65
N THR A 389 21.12 -24.27 -11.90
CA THR A 389 22.17 -24.32 -12.92
C THR A 389 21.70 -24.97 -14.20
N LEU A 390 22.20 -24.46 -15.34
CA LEU A 390 22.06 -25.08 -16.65
C LEU A 390 23.39 -25.75 -17.07
N PRO A 391 23.36 -26.73 -17.99
CA PRO A 391 24.56 -27.30 -18.58
C PRO A 391 25.44 -26.21 -19.22
N SER A 392 26.75 -26.29 -19.00
CA SER A 392 27.75 -25.35 -19.53
C SER A 392 29.13 -25.99 -19.47
N ASP A 393 29.98 -25.67 -20.46
CA ASP A 393 31.38 -26.10 -20.53
C ASP A 393 32.34 -25.17 -19.77
N ASN A 394 31.79 -24.17 -19.06
CA ASN A 394 32.60 -23.24 -18.27
C ASN A 394 33.33 -23.99 -17.15
N GLU A 395 34.57 -23.58 -16.87
CA GLU A 395 35.22 -23.98 -15.64
C GLU A 395 34.43 -23.46 -14.43
N THR A 396 34.19 -24.32 -13.44
CA THR A 396 33.41 -23.97 -12.25
C THR A 396 34.19 -24.20 -10.97
N ARG A 397 33.93 -23.38 -9.96
CA ARG A 397 34.49 -23.51 -8.60
C ARG A 397 33.39 -23.52 -7.54
N GLU A 398 33.58 -24.30 -6.49
CA GLU A 398 32.63 -24.38 -5.37
C GLU A 398 32.50 -23.03 -4.65
N ILE A 399 31.29 -22.74 -4.17
CA ILE A 399 31.05 -21.57 -3.31
C ILE A 399 31.35 -21.98 -1.87
N GLU A 400 32.40 -21.42 -1.29
CA GLU A 400 32.76 -21.73 0.10
C GLU A 400 31.84 -21.03 1.10
N LYS A 401 31.48 -21.77 2.15
CA LYS A 401 30.75 -21.23 3.30
C LYS A 401 31.66 -20.29 4.11
N PRO A 402 31.23 -19.06 4.43
CA PRO A 402 32.03 -18.13 5.19
C PRO A 402 32.15 -18.61 6.64
N LYS A 403 33.39 -18.67 7.16
CA LYS A 403 33.67 -18.97 8.57
C LYS A 403 33.79 -17.71 9.43
N THR A 404 34.11 -16.59 8.80
CA THR A 404 34.28 -15.29 9.44
C THR A 404 33.43 -14.25 8.72
N CYS A 405 33.00 -13.24 9.47
CA CYS A 405 32.24 -12.13 8.92
C CYS A 405 33.12 -11.35 7.93
N PRO A 406 32.68 -11.12 6.68
CA PRO A 406 33.46 -10.42 5.67
C PRO A 406 33.68 -8.93 6.00
N TYR A 407 32.95 -8.39 6.98
CA TYR A 407 33.03 -6.98 7.39
C TYR A 407 33.81 -6.75 8.68
N CYS A 408 33.58 -7.58 9.71
CA CYS A 408 34.20 -7.39 11.02
C CYS A 408 35.16 -8.51 11.45
N GLY A 409 35.31 -9.56 10.64
CA GLY A 409 36.21 -10.68 10.92
C GLY A 409 35.75 -11.65 12.02
N SER A 410 34.67 -11.35 12.76
CA SER A 410 34.17 -12.23 13.83
C SER A 410 33.75 -13.60 13.31
N HIS A 411 33.98 -14.64 14.11
CA HIS A 411 33.55 -16.00 13.75
C HIS A 411 32.03 -16.07 13.60
N LEU A 412 31.56 -16.63 12.48
CA LEU A 412 30.14 -16.76 12.21
C LEU A 412 29.59 -18.03 12.85
N TYR A 413 28.36 -17.98 13.33
CA TYR A 413 27.63 -19.17 13.79
C TYR A 413 26.43 -19.44 12.90
N GLN A 414 25.98 -20.69 12.85
CA GLN A 414 24.78 -21.09 12.12
C GLN A 414 23.68 -21.45 13.10
N ASP A 415 22.49 -20.93 12.85
CA ASP A 415 21.26 -21.31 13.54
C ASP A 415 20.19 -21.65 12.48
N GLY A 416 19.71 -22.90 12.51
CA GLY A 416 18.91 -23.48 11.43
C GLY A 416 19.61 -23.38 10.07
N VAL A 417 18.91 -22.82 9.07
CA VAL A 417 19.40 -22.62 7.70
C VAL A 417 20.14 -21.30 7.49
N HIS A 418 20.37 -20.52 8.55
CA HIS A 418 20.89 -19.16 8.47
C HIS A 418 22.21 -19.00 9.22
N ILE A 419 23.10 -18.18 8.66
CA ILE A 419 24.40 -17.84 9.24
C ILE A 419 24.28 -16.45 9.86
N PHE A 420 24.92 -16.21 11.00
CA PHE A 420 24.83 -14.96 11.75
C PHE A 420 26.20 -14.44 12.17
N CYS A 421 26.33 -13.11 12.15
CA CYS A 421 27.48 -12.40 12.69
C CYS A 421 27.22 -11.99 14.14
N PRO A 422 27.91 -12.57 15.14
CA PRO A 422 27.61 -12.31 16.55
C PRO A 422 28.04 -10.91 17.03
N ASN A 423 28.82 -10.18 16.23
CA ASN A 423 29.36 -8.88 16.61
C ASN A 423 28.35 -7.76 16.40
N THR A 424 27.46 -7.62 17.37
CA THR A 424 26.43 -6.56 17.37
C THR A 424 26.97 -5.19 17.73
N LEU A 425 28.21 -5.07 18.23
CA LEU A 425 28.78 -3.82 18.74
C LEU A 425 29.54 -3.04 17.68
N SER A 426 30.35 -3.71 16.85
CA SER A 426 31.26 -3.03 15.92
C SER A 426 31.12 -3.46 14.46
N CYS A 427 30.21 -4.38 14.14
CA CYS A 427 29.94 -4.73 12.75
C CYS A 427 29.21 -3.59 12.05
N VAL A 428 29.92 -2.85 11.18
CA VAL A 428 29.42 -1.65 10.50
C VAL A 428 28.11 -1.89 9.75
N PRO A 429 27.93 -2.93 8.93
CA PRO A 429 26.64 -3.16 8.25
C PRO A 429 25.47 -3.38 9.21
N GLN A 430 25.70 -3.98 10.38
CA GLN A 430 24.64 -4.13 11.39
C GLN A 430 24.27 -2.78 12.01
N LEU A 431 25.26 -1.94 12.31
CA LEU A 431 25.06 -0.57 12.79
C LEU A 431 24.27 0.25 11.77
N VAL A 432 24.74 0.30 10.51
CA VAL A 432 24.09 1.01 9.41
C VAL A 432 22.65 0.53 9.23
N SER A 433 22.42 -0.78 9.22
CA SER A 433 21.08 -1.34 9.02
C SER A 433 20.12 -1.04 10.18
N ARG A 434 20.59 -1.04 11.43
CA ARG A 434 19.78 -0.63 12.60
C ARG A 434 19.40 0.84 12.54
N LEU A 435 20.36 1.72 12.25
CA LEU A 435 20.12 3.16 12.12
C LEU A 435 19.18 3.46 10.94
N THR A 436 19.34 2.74 9.82
CA THR A 436 18.46 2.86 8.64
C THR A 436 17.04 2.42 8.97
N HIS A 437 16.87 1.32 9.70
CA HIS A 437 15.56 0.86 10.16
C HIS A 437 14.89 1.87 11.07
N PHE A 438 15.61 2.38 12.05
CA PHE A 438 15.11 3.40 12.98
C PHE A 438 14.61 4.64 12.23
N ALA A 439 15.37 5.10 11.23
CA ALA A 439 15.03 6.26 10.41
C ALA A 439 13.95 6.00 9.33
N SER A 440 13.54 4.75 9.11
CA SER A 440 12.67 4.37 7.99
C SER A 440 11.26 4.98 8.09
N ARG A 441 10.54 5.01 6.96
CA ARG A 441 9.21 5.62 6.81
C ARG A 441 8.16 5.10 7.80
N ASP A 442 8.13 3.79 8.03
CA ASP A 442 7.17 3.15 8.95
C ASP A 442 7.64 3.21 10.42
N ALA A 443 8.87 3.68 10.65
CA ALA A 443 9.48 3.93 11.95
C ALA A 443 9.43 5.44 12.24
N MET A 444 10.59 6.10 12.35
CA MET A 444 10.68 7.51 12.75
C MET A 444 10.51 8.52 11.60
N ASP A 445 10.39 8.05 10.34
CA ASP A 445 10.19 8.89 9.13
C ASP A 445 11.22 10.03 8.99
N ILE A 446 12.51 9.73 9.22
CA ILE A 446 13.59 10.73 9.13
C ILE A 446 14.08 10.82 7.67
N GLU A 447 13.44 11.69 6.90
CA GLU A 447 13.80 11.91 5.50
C GLU A 447 15.27 12.36 5.33
N GLY A 448 15.95 11.80 4.32
CA GLY A 448 17.36 12.09 4.04
C GLY A 448 18.38 11.24 4.81
N PHE A 449 17.94 10.47 5.81
CA PHE A 449 18.78 9.56 6.61
C PHE A 449 18.91 8.16 5.97
N SER A 450 19.37 8.14 4.72
CA SER A 450 19.60 6.91 3.94
C SER A 450 20.81 6.10 4.41
N GLU A 451 20.91 4.82 4.00
CA GLU A 451 22.07 3.95 4.22
C GLU A 451 23.41 4.66 3.91
N LYS A 452 23.52 5.27 2.73
CA LYS A 452 24.72 6.04 2.32
C LYS A 452 24.99 7.27 3.19
N THR A 453 23.93 7.95 3.64
CA THR A 453 24.06 9.10 4.55
C THR A 453 24.64 8.64 5.88
N ILE A 454 24.11 7.53 6.41
CA ILE A 454 24.55 6.92 7.67
C ILE A 454 26.01 6.49 7.54
N GLU A 455 26.39 5.75 6.49
CA GLU A 455 27.79 5.35 6.25
C GLU A 455 28.75 6.55 6.27
N LYS A 456 28.36 7.65 5.60
CA LYS A 456 29.15 8.89 5.59
C LYS A 456 29.24 9.54 6.97
N LEU A 457 28.15 9.59 7.73
CA LEU A 457 28.13 10.09 9.12
C LEU A 457 29.02 9.22 10.02
N MET A 458 28.92 7.90 9.92
CA MET A 458 29.77 6.97 10.67
C MET A 458 31.25 7.22 10.36
N ALA A 459 31.62 7.38 9.09
CA ALA A 459 32.99 7.62 8.67
C ALA A 459 33.54 8.99 9.06
N THR A 460 32.70 10.04 9.04
CA THR A 460 33.16 11.43 9.20
C THR A 460 33.17 11.89 10.67
N ILE A 461 32.15 11.50 11.43
CA ILE A 461 31.91 12.00 12.80
C ILE A 461 31.75 10.87 13.83
N GLY A 462 31.85 9.61 13.42
CA GLY A 462 31.82 8.48 14.34
C GLY A 462 30.44 8.20 14.92
N LEU A 463 29.36 8.45 14.18
CA LEU A 463 28.00 8.03 14.52
C LEU A 463 27.99 6.51 14.81
N LYS A 464 27.46 6.07 15.96
CA LYS A 464 27.48 4.65 16.35
C LYS A 464 26.12 4.15 16.81
N GLU A 465 25.38 4.98 17.51
CA GLU A 465 24.16 4.55 18.19
C GLU A 465 22.95 5.41 17.84
N ILE A 466 21.76 4.93 18.17
CA ILE A 466 20.50 5.61 17.87
C ILE A 466 20.44 7.00 18.54
N PRO A 467 20.84 7.18 19.82
CA PRO A 467 20.85 8.50 20.45
C PRO A 467 21.74 9.52 19.72
N ASP A 468 22.83 9.07 19.08
CA ASP A 468 23.74 9.97 18.38
C ASP A 468 23.06 10.70 17.22
N ILE A 469 22.02 10.11 16.62
CA ILE A 469 21.21 10.76 15.57
C ILE A 469 20.66 12.10 16.06
N TYR A 470 20.18 12.15 17.30
CA TYR A 470 19.56 13.34 17.89
C TYR A 470 20.57 14.31 18.53
N LYS A 471 21.86 13.93 18.55
CA LYS A 471 22.97 14.81 18.97
C LYS A 471 23.63 15.53 17.80
N LEU A 472 23.30 15.14 16.56
CA LEU A 472 23.87 15.72 15.34
C LEU A 472 23.63 17.23 15.27
N LYS A 473 24.69 17.97 14.96
CA LYS A 473 24.62 19.41 14.75
C LYS A 473 24.88 19.76 13.29
N TYR A 474 24.59 21.01 12.94
CA TYR A 474 24.83 21.54 11.61
C TYR A 474 26.29 21.35 11.16
N GLU A 475 27.23 21.60 12.09
CA GLU A 475 28.67 21.50 11.84
C GLU A 475 29.15 20.08 11.58
N ASP A 476 28.38 19.07 12.00
CA ASP A 476 28.69 17.66 11.80
C ASP A 476 28.25 17.22 10.40
N ILE A 477 27.07 17.65 9.98
CA ILE A 477 26.43 17.23 8.72
C ILE A 477 27.03 17.99 7.53
N ILE A 478 27.32 19.29 7.66
CA ILE A 478 27.83 20.12 6.55
C ILE A 478 29.20 19.66 6.03
N LYS A 479 29.98 18.93 6.86
CA LYS A 479 31.28 18.36 6.49
C LYS A 479 31.16 17.16 5.55
N ILE A 480 29.96 16.60 5.41
CA ILE A 480 29.74 15.41 4.59
C ILE A 480 29.70 15.81 3.12
N GLU A 481 30.46 15.09 2.31
CA GLU A 481 30.46 15.24 0.86
C GLU A 481 29.04 15.10 0.28
N GLY A 482 28.58 16.14 -0.42
CA GLY A 482 27.25 16.21 -1.03
C GLY A 482 26.17 16.83 -0.15
N PHE A 483 26.51 17.30 1.06
CA PHE A 483 25.65 18.14 1.88
C PHE A 483 26.02 19.62 1.68
N LYS A 484 24.97 20.43 1.47
CA LYS A 484 25.00 21.90 1.40
C LYS A 484 23.96 22.41 2.39
N GLU A 485 24.00 23.70 2.70
CA GLU A 485 23.15 24.36 3.71
C GLU A 485 21.71 23.82 3.72
N LYS A 486 20.98 23.95 2.60
CA LYS A 486 19.59 23.47 2.48
C LYS A 486 19.39 21.98 2.81
N ARG A 487 20.30 21.11 2.35
CA ARG A 487 20.19 19.66 2.59
C ARG A 487 20.50 19.33 4.05
N THR A 488 21.43 20.05 4.65
CA THR A 488 21.76 19.96 6.06
C THR A 488 20.58 20.36 6.93
N ASP A 489 19.99 21.53 6.66
CA ASP A 489 18.82 22.02 7.38
C ASP A 489 17.63 21.08 7.24
N ASN A 490 17.37 20.57 6.03
CA ASN A 490 16.31 19.59 5.81
C ASN A 490 16.48 18.34 6.69
N LEU A 491 17.71 17.81 6.78
CA LEU A 491 17.97 16.62 7.59
C LEU A 491 17.81 16.91 9.09
N LEU A 492 18.33 18.05 9.58
CA LEU A 492 18.15 18.46 10.98
C LEU A 492 16.67 18.66 11.32
N ASN A 493 15.91 19.29 10.42
CA ASN A 493 14.48 19.48 10.59
C ASN A 493 13.71 18.15 10.60
N ALA A 494 14.12 17.19 9.78
CA ALA A 494 13.53 15.84 9.79
C ALA A 494 13.80 15.12 11.12
N ILE A 495 15.03 15.20 11.65
CA ILE A 495 15.40 14.64 12.96
C ILE A 495 14.62 15.32 14.10
N GLU A 496 14.46 16.64 14.06
CA GLU A 496 13.71 17.35 15.09
C GLU A 496 12.21 17.00 15.03
N SER A 497 11.65 16.93 13.83
CA SER A 497 10.24 16.58 13.62
C SER A 497 9.93 15.15 14.06
N SER A 498 10.90 14.24 13.98
CA SER A 498 10.71 12.85 14.41
C SER A 498 10.66 12.66 15.93
N LYS A 499 10.91 13.70 16.74
CA LYS A 499 10.89 13.58 18.21
C LYS A 499 9.52 13.29 18.82
N LYS A 500 8.43 13.46 18.07
CA LYS A 500 7.06 13.16 18.55
C LYS A 500 6.39 12.10 17.66
N PRO A 501 6.93 10.88 17.60
CA PRO A 501 6.34 9.83 16.79
C PRO A 501 5.05 9.30 17.44
N HIS A 502 4.20 8.65 16.65
CA HIS A 502 3.16 7.80 17.21
C HIS A 502 3.80 6.62 17.98
N LEU A 503 3.17 6.16 19.06
CA LEU A 503 3.72 5.11 19.92
C LEU A 503 4.04 3.82 19.14
N SER A 504 3.18 3.43 18.20
CA SER A 504 3.44 2.24 17.37
C SER A 504 4.68 2.37 16.50
N ASN A 505 4.92 3.57 15.97
CA ASN A 505 6.09 3.85 15.13
C ASN A 505 7.37 3.77 15.94
N PHE A 506 7.36 4.32 17.16
CA PHE A 506 8.49 4.23 18.07
C PHE A 506 8.80 2.79 18.47
N ILE A 507 7.78 2.00 18.87
CA ILE A 507 7.97 0.58 19.22
C ILE A 507 8.56 -0.20 18.03
N PHE A 508 8.07 0.07 16.82
CA PHE A 508 8.62 -0.55 15.62
C PHE A 508 10.07 -0.10 15.35
N ALA A 509 10.39 1.18 15.57
CA ALA A 509 11.72 1.76 15.35
C ALA A 509 12.80 1.13 16.24
N LEU A 510 12.46 0.73 17.48
CA LEU A 510 13.39 0.08 18.41
C LEU A 510 13.93 -1.27 17.89
N GLY A 511 13.25 -1.90 16.92
CA GLY A 511 13.74 -3.11 16.28
C GLY A 511 13.74 -4.34 17.18
N ILE A 512 12.78 -4.41 18.11
CA ILE A 512 12.58 -5.56 19.02
C ILE A 512 12.43 -6.86 18.18
N PRO A 513 13.14 -7.96 18.54
CA PRO A 513 13.02 -9.23 17.84
C PRO A 513 11.56 -9.68 17.69
N ASN A 514 11.21 -10.21 16.51
CA ASN A 514 9.85 -10.65 16.12
C ASN A 514 8.71 -9.62 16.25
N VAL A 515 9.00 -8.36 16.57
CA VAL A 515 8.01 -7.28 16.59
C VAL A 515 7.98 -6.56 15.24
N GLY A 516 6.99 -6.92 14.42
CA GLY A 516 6.69 -6.21 13.17
C GLY A 516 5.76 -5.00 13.38
N ILE A 517 5.45 -4.28 12.29
CA ILE A 517 4.55 -3.11 12.30
C ILE A 517 3.19 -3.41 12.96
N LYS A 518 2.61 -4.58 12.67
CA LYS A 518 1.34 -5.01 13.25
C LYS A 518 1.46 -5.17 14.77
N THR A 519 2.41 -6.00 15.20
CA THR A 519 2.67 -6.25 16.62
C THR A 519 2.95 -4.95 17.37
N ALA A 520 3.72 -4.03 16.79
CA ALA A 520 3.96 -2.71 17.37
C ALA A 520 2.68 -1.88 17.55
N ARG A 521 1.73 -1.96 16.61
CA ARG A 521 0.40 -1.33 16.75
C ARG A 521 -0.45 -2.00 17.81
N ASP A 522 -0.48 -3.34 17.84
CA ASP A 522 -1.26 -4.09 18.83
C ASP A 522 -0.74 -3.80 20.25
N LEU A 523 0.58 -3.74 20.42
CA LEU A 523 1.25 -3.32 21.67
C LEU A 523 0.90 -1.87 22.03
N ALA A 524 1.03 -0.94 21.07
CA ALA A 524 0.68 0.47 21.31
C ALA A 524 -0.79 0.63 21.72
N TYR A 525 -1.70 -0.07 21.04
CA TYR A 525 -3.14 -0.03 21.32
C TYR A 525 -3.49 -0.62 22.69
N HIS A 526 -2.88 -1.76 23.04
CA HIS A 526 -3.11 -2.42 24.32
C HIS A 526 -2.56 -1.60 25.49
N PHE A 527 -1.29 -1.20 25.43
CA PHE A 527 -0.61 -0.56 26.55
C PHE A 527 -0.86 0.95 26.62
N LYS A 528 -1.08 1.63 25.48
CA LYS A 528 -1.32 3.08 25.36
C LYS A 528 -0.22 3.99 25.90
N SER A 529 0.85 3.41 26.43
CA SER A 529 1.97 4.08 27.08
C SER A 529 3.21 3.21 26.92
N PHE A 530 4.32 3.85 26.59
CA PHE A 530 5.60 3.16 26.50
C PHE A 530 6.04 2.57 27.85
N ASP A 531 5.83 3.29 28.96
CA ASP A 531 6.21 2.81 30.30
C ASP A 531 5.44 1.55 30.70
N LYS A 532 4.16 1.46 30.31
CA LYS A 532 3.37 0.25 30.56
C LYS A 532 3.89 -0.95 29.77
N LEU A 533 4.26 -0.74 28.50
CA LEU A 533 4.89 -1.78 27.69
C LEU A 533 6.26 -2.21 28.27
N LYS A 534 7.11 -1.24 28.65
CA LYS A 534 8.43 -1.47 29.24
C LYS A 534 8.36 -2.36 30.49
N ASN A 535 7.30 -2.23 31.29
CA ASN A 535 7.08 -2.98 32.52
C ASN A 535 6.13 -4.20 32.37
N SER A 536 5.79 -4.58 31.14
CA SER A 536 4.86 -5.68 30.88
C SER A 536 5.46 -7.05 31.23
N LYS A 537 4.58 -8.03 31.50
CA LYS A 537 4.97 -9.42 31.78
C LYS A 537 4.64 -10.33 30.60
N GLU A 538 5.34 -11.46 30.50
CA GLU A 538 5.12 -12.44 29.43
C GLU A 538 3.65 -12.86 29.34
N GLU A 539 2.99 -13.14 30.47
CA GLU A 539 1.58 -13.55 30.54
C GLU A 539 0.62 -12.51 29.94
N GLU A 540 0.89 -11.22 30.18
CA GLU A 540 0.08 -10.11 29.66
C GLU A 540 0.29 -9.96 28.15
N LEU A 541 1.53 -10.10 27.68
CA LEU A 541 1.87 -10.05 26.26
C LEU A 541 1.23 -11.20 25.48
N VAL A 542 1.24 -12.43 26.02
CA VAL A 542 0.60 -13.60 25.38
C VAL A 542 -0.93 -13.45 25.29
N SER A 543 -1.54 -12.66 26.17
CA SER A 543 -2.98 -12.38 26.08
C SER A 543 -3.38 -11.53 24.86
N ILE A 544 -2.40 -10.88 24.21
CA ILE A 544 -2.58 -10.16 22.96
C ILE A 544 -2.56 -11.21 21.84
N GLY A 545 -3.74 -11.52 21.26
CA GLY A 545 -3.98 -12.77 20.51
C GLY A 545 -3.06 -13.13 19.33
N ASP A 546 -2.23 -12.21 18.85
CA ASP A 546 -1.25 -12.45 17.79
C ASP A 546 0.20 -12.60 18.32
N ILE A 547 0.42 -12.54 19.64
CA ILE A 547 1.73 -12.65 20.28
C ILE A 547 1.87 -14.05 20.90
N GLY A 548 2.78 -14.85 20.33
CA GLY A 548 3.15 -16.14 20.90
C GLY A 548 4.19 -16.04 22.02
N ASN A 549 4.38 -17.13 22.76
CA ASN A 549 5.32 -17.20 23.89
C ASN A 549 6.76 -16.77 23.53
N ILE A 550 7.24 -17.11 22.34
CA ILE A 550 8.60 -16.74 21.89
C ILE A 550 8.73 -15.21 21.80
N THR A 551 7.78 -14.57 21.13
CA THR A 551 7.78 -13.11 20.96
C THR A 551 7.56 -12.38 22.29
N ALA A 552 6.69 -12.89 23.16
CA ALA A 552 6.47 -12.33 24.49
C ALA A 552 7.77 -12.34 25.32
N LYS A 553 8.47 -13.48 25.34
CA LYS A 553 9.76 -13.61 26.02
C LYS A 553 10.81 -12.66 25.47
N GLU A 554 10.94 -12.56 24.15
CA GLU A 554 11.91 -11.64 23.52
C GLU A 554 11.63 -10.17 23.83
N ILE A 555 10.35 -9.76 23.89
CA ILE A 555 9.97 -8.39 24.29
C ILE A 555 10.41 -8.12 25.73
N VAL A 556 10.15 -9.06 26.64
CA VAL A 556 10.55 -8.92 28.05
C VAL A 556 12.07 -8.88 28.16
N GLU A 557 12.79 -9.80 27.53
CA GLU A 557 14.27 -9.82 27.53
C GLU A 557 14.87 -8.53 26.95
N PHE A 558 14.27 -7.98 25.89
CA PHE A 558 14.70 -6.71 25.29
C PHE A 558 14.64 -5.55 26.30
N PHE A 559 13.57 -5.47 27.09
CA PHE A 559 13.43 -4.43 28.11
C PHE A 559 14.16 -4.73 29.43
N HIS A 560 14.78 -5.90 29.59
CA HIS A 560 15.64 -6.22 30.74
C HIS A 560 17.13 -5.94 30.47
N ASP A 561 17.55 -5.68 29.23
CA ASP A 561 18.93 -5.27 28.94
C ASP A 561 19.15 -3.80 29.34
N GLU A 562 19.98 -3.58 30.37
CA GLU A 562 20.29 -2.25 30.91
C GLU A 562 20.84 -1.29 29.85
N ARG A 563 21.56 -1.78 28.83
CA ARG A 563 22.10 -0.91 27.76
C ARG A 563 21.00 -0.42 26.84
N ILE A 564 20.03 -1.29 26.54
CA ILE A 564 18.87 -0.94 25.73
C ILE A 564 18.04 0.12 26.47
N ILE A 565 17.77 -0.11 27.76
CA ILE A 565 17.06 0.85 28.60
C ILE A 565 17.82 2.17 28.67
N GLY A 566 19.13 2.16 28.91
CA GLY A 566 19.95 3.36 28.96
C GLY A 566 19.90 4.17 27.66
N ALA A 567 19.96 3.50 26.50
CA ALA A 567 19.83 4.17 25.20
C ALA A 567 18.42 4.76 24.99
N VAL A 568 17.37 4.08 25.45
CA VAL A 568 15.98 4.57 25.36
C VAL A 568 15.76 5.77 26.29
N ASP A 569 16.26 5.71 27.52
CA ASP A 569 16.14 6.79 28.48
C ASP A 569 16.92 8.03 27.98
N GLU A 570 18.10 7.85 27.37
CA GLU A 570 18.84 8.93 26.71
C GLU A 570 18.05 9.56 25.56
N LEU A 571 17.32 8.77 24.77
CA LEU A 571 16.44 9.33 23.72
C LEU A 571 15.36 10.23 24.30
N PHE A 572 14.76 9.86 25.44
CA PHE A 572 13.79 10.70 26.13
C PHE A 572 14.42 11.98 26.69
N ASP A 573 15.64 11.91 27.22
CA ASP A 573 16.40 13.09 27.65
C ASP A 573 16.72 14.04 26.49
N LEU A 574 16.97 13.49 25.29
CA LEU A 574 17.14 14.25 24.04
C LEU A 574 15.82 14.80 23.46
N GLY A 575 14.71 14.56 24.15
CA GLY A 575 13.40 15.16 23.86
C GLY A 575 12.44 14.30 23.06
N LEU A 576 12.74 13.00 22.84
CA LEU A 576 11.76 12.09 22.23
C LEU A 576 10.58 11.90 23.18
N LYS A 577 9.38 12.03 22.63
CA LYS A 577 8.11 11.85 23.34
C LYS A 577 7.15 11.08 22.45
N PRO A 578 7.20 9.74 22.46
CA PRO A 578 6.24 8.91 21.75
C PRO A 578 4.83 9.15 22.32
N VAL A 579 3.87 9.46 21.46
CA VAL A 579 2.49 9.73 21.88
C VAL A 579 1.59 8.62 21.36
N TYR A 580 0.75 8.08 22.23
CA TYR A 580 -0.37 7.26 21.77
C TYR A 580 -1.55 8.18 21.48
N GLU A 581 -1.92 8.26 20.22
CA GLU A 581 -3.16 8.88 19.79
C GLU A 581 -4.06 7.75 19.28
N ASP A 582 -5.23 7.61 19.89
CA ASP A 582 -6.21 6.67 19.37
C ASP A 582 -6.78 7.28 18.10
N ASP A 583 -6.28 6.83 16.94
CA ASP A 583 -6.75 7.25 15.61
C ASP A 583 -8.27 7.01 15.42
N ASN A 584 -8.94 6.31 16.35
CA ASN A 584 -10.40 6.13 16.40
C ASN A 584 -11.14 7.17 17.28
N LYS A 585 -10.53 8.32 17.63
CA LYS A 585 -11.22 9.39 18.37
C LYS A 585 -12.11 10.26 17.47
N GLY A 586 -13.25 9.70 17.09
CA GLY A 586 -14.50 10.47 17.05
C GLY A 586 -15.19 10.44 18.43
N PRO A 587 -16.15 11.35 18.73
CA PRO A 587 -17.02 11.19 19.88
C PRO A 587 -17.75 9.84 19.79
N LYS A 588 -17.53 8.97 20.77
CA LYS A 588 -18.17 7.65 20.85
C LYS A 588 -19.55 7.80 21.49
N PRO A 589 -20.66 7.67 20.74
CA PRO A 589 -22.00 8.01 21.23
C PRO A 589 -22.45 7.15 22.42
N LEU A 590 -21.86 5.97 22.60
CA LEU A 590 -22.29 4.96 23.57
C LEU A 590 -21.30 4.72 24.72
N ASP A 591 -20.35 5.63 24.94
CA ASP A 591 -19.37 5.47 26.03
C ASP A 591 -20.06 5.24 27.40
N LYS A 592 -19.57 4.24 28.15
CA LYS A 592 -20.09 3.78 29.45
C LYS A 592 -21.51 3.21 29.46
N LYS A 593 -22.14 2.98 28.31
CA LYS A 593 -23.47 2.37 28.23
C LYS A 593 -23.40 0.85 28.15
N THR A 594 -24.24 0.16 28.93
CA THR A 594 -24.31 -1.30 28.93
C THR A 594 -25.50 -1.80 28.11
N PHE A 595 -25.23 -2.64 27.10
CA PHE A 595 -26.22 -3.20 26.19
C PHE A 595 -26.39 -4.71 26.39
N VAL A 596 -27.60 -5.21 26.19
CA VAL A 596 -27.91 -6.64 26.07
C VAL A 596 -28.69 -6.88 24.79
N LEU A 597 -28.24 -7.83 23.98
CA LEU A 597 -28.91 -8.19 22.73
C LEU A 597 -29.84 -9.39 22.96
N THR A 598 -31.08 -9.36 22.47
CA THR A 598 -32.03 -10.48 22.54
C THR A 598 -32.97 -10.55 21.33
N GLY A 599 -33.56 -11.71 21.07
CA GLY A 599 -34.33 -11.98 19.84
C GLY A 599 -33.46 -12.22 18.60
N THR A 600 -34.14 -12.42 17.47
CA THR A 600 -33.57 -12.58 16.13
C THR A 600 -33.37 -11.20 15.50
N LEU A 601 -32.12 -10.80 15.31
CA LEU A 601 -31.74 -9.48 14.80
C LEU A 601 -31.55 -9.53 13.29
N GLU A 602 -31.86 -8.42 12.59
CA GLU A 602 -31.67 -8.28 11.14
C GLU A 602 -30.17 -8.23 10.74
N ILE A 603 -29.33 -7.73 11.65
CA ILE A 603 -27.86 -7.74 11.56
C ILE A 603 -27.31 -8.94 12.34
N PRO A 604 -26.29 -9.66 11.84
CA PRO A 604 -25.61 -10.71 12.60
C PRO A 604 -25.24 -10.23 14.01
N ARG A 605 -25.67 -10.99 15.03
CA ARG A 605 -25.50 -10.61 16.45
C ARG A 605 -24.06 -10.22 16.81
N LYS A 606 -23.08 -10.95 16.27
CA LYS A 606 -21.66 -10.71 16.51
C LYS A 606 -21.20 -9.40 15.87
N GLU A 607 -21.69 -9.07 14.69
CA GLU A 607 -21.42 -7.80 14.01
C GLU A 607 -22.03 -6.63 14.77
N LEU A 608 -23.27 -6.75 15.23
CA LEU A 608 -23.90 -5.70 16.05
C LEU A 608 -23.18 -5.52 17.39
N GLU A 609 -22.72 -6.61 18.01
CA GLU A 609 -21.90 -6.56 19.22
C GLU A 609 -20.58 -5.84 18.98
N GLU A 610 -19.88 -6.16 17.89
CA GLU A 610 -18.65 -5.47 17.50
C GLU A 610 -18.89 -3.99 17.20
N LYS A 611 -19.96 -3.63 16.47
CA LYS A 611 -20.37 -2.23 16.20
C LYS A 611 -20.69 -1.45 17.47
N LEU A 612 -21.41 -2.06 18.42
CA LEU A 612 -21.70 -1.42 19.70
C LEU A 612 -20.41 -1.19 20.50
N ILE A 613 -19.48 -2.14 20.47
CA ILE A 613 -18.17 -2.02 21.13
C ILE A 613 -17.31 -0.94 20.48
N THR A 614 -17.29 -0.82 19.14
CA THR A 614 -16.54 0.24 18.44
C THR A 614 -17.08 1.62 18.79
N LEU A 615 -18.40 1.76 18.93
CA LEU A 615 -19.13 2.96 19.38
C LEU A 615 -19.02 3.24 20.90
N GLY A 616 -18.30 2.41 21.66
CA GLY A 616 -17.97 2.64 23.07
C GLY A 616 -18.85 1.91 24.11
N ALA A 617 -19.79 1.08 23.67
CA ALA A 617 -20.69 0.35 24.56
C ALA A 617 -20.05 -0.89 25.19
N LYS A 618 -20.57 -1.30 26.34
CA LYS A 618 -20.29 -2.58 26.99
C LYS A 618 -21.44 -3.55 26.70
N VAL A 619 -21.21 -4.57 25.87
CA VAL A 619 -22.23 -5.60 25.60
C VAL A 619 -22.11 -6.74 26.62
N THR A 620 -23.25 -7.18 27.16
CA THR A 620 -23.30 -8.25 28.18
C THR A 620 -24.34 -9.31 27.83
N GLY A 621 -24.09 -10.54 28.28
CA GLY A 621 -24.93 -11.70 27.96
C GLY A 621 -26.22 -11.82 28.79
N SER A 622 -26.38 -11.04 29.87
CA SER A 622 -27.50 -11.15 30.79
C SER A 622 -28.03 -9.78 31.22
N VAL A 623 -29.35 -9.68 31.39
CA VAL A 623 -30.00 -8.45 31.87
C VAL A 623 -29.83 -8.35 33.39
N SER A 624 -29.32 -7.21 33.85
CA SER A 624 -29.10 -6.86 35.26
C SER A 624 -29.58 -5.43 35.53
N LYS A 625 -29.61 -5.00 36.81
CA LYS A 625 -29.93 -3.60 37.17
C LYS A 625 -28.94 -2.57 36.60
N ASN A 626 -27.76 -3.00 36.16
CA ASN A 626 -26.73 -2.12 35.58
C ASN A 626 -26.79 -2.09 34.03
N THR A 627 -27.79 -2.74 33.42
CA THR A 627 -27.98 -2.70 31.96
C THR A 627 -28.74 -1.42 31.60
N ASP A 628 -28.17 -0.60 30.73
CA ASP A 628 -28.80 0.66 30.27
C ASP A 628 -29.86 0.38 29.18
N TYR A 629 -29.53 -0.52 28.23
CA TYR A 629 -30.37 -0.78 27.06
C TYR A 629 -30.46 -2.27 26.74
N VAL A 630 -31.63 -2.71 26.27
CA VAL A 630 -31.83 -4.05 25.70
C VAL A 630 -32.31 -3.91 24.26
N VAL A 631 -31.49 -4.35 23.31
CA VAL A 631 -31.84 -4.32 21.88
C VAL A 631 -32.55 -5.61 21.53
N VAL A 632 -33.73 -5.46 20.93
CA VAL A 632 -34.69 -6.53 20.71
C VAL A 632 -34.96 -6.72 19.23
N GLY A 633 -34.70 -7.92 18.75
CA GLY A 633 -35.14 -8.40 17.45
C GLY A 633 -36.44 -9.21 17.53
N GLU A 634 -36.83 -9.85 16.43
CA GLU A 634 -38.04 -10.68 16.37
C GLU A 634 -38.00 -11.85 17.39
N ASN A 635 -39.16 -12.21 17.94
CA ASN A 635 -39.31 -13.27 18.96
C ASN A 635 -38.36 -13.14 20.17
N PRO A 636 -38.41 -12.02 20.92
CA PRO A 636 -37.55 -11.86 22.07
C PRO A 636 -37.90 -12.87 23.19
N GLY A 637 -36.90 -13.61 23.65
CA GLY A 637 -37.07 -14.60 24.72
C GLY A 637 -37.06 -14.00 26.13
N SER A 638 -36.71 -14.83 27.12
CA SER A 638 -36.74 -14.51 28.57
C SER A 638 -35.97 -13.24 29.02
N LYS A 639 -35.05 -12.72 28.19
CA LYS A 639 -34.32 -11.47 28.47
C LYS A 639 -35.19 -10.23 28.32
N TYR A 640 -36.18 -10.24 27.42
CA TYR A 640 -37.12 -9.13 27.24
C TYR A 640 -38.07 -8.98 28.42
N GLU A 641 -38.62 -10.10 28.89
CA GLU A 641 -39.44 -10.12 30.11
C GLU A 641 -38.64 -9.65 31.34
N LYS A 642 -37.36 -10.05 31.41
CA LYS A 642 -36.46 -9.60 32.47
C LYS A 642 -36.14 -8.09 32.37
N ALA A 643 -36.01 -7.54 31.17
CA ALA A 643 -35.82 -6.10 30.96
C ALA A 643 -37.05 -5.30 31.37
N ARG A 644 -38.26 -5.75 31.02
CA ARG A 644 -39.53 -5.12 31.41
C ARG A 644 -39.73 -5.10 32.92
N SER A 645 -39.48 -6.22 33.60
CA SER A 645 -39.61 -6.32 35.06
C SER A 645 -38.59 -5.47 35.85
N LEU A 646 -37.47 -5.10 35.22
CA LEU A 646 -36.45 -4.24 35.82
C LEU A 646 -36.54 -2.77 35.33
N ASP A 647 -37.56 -2.43 34.55
CA ASP A 647 -37.80 -1.09 33.97
C ASP A 647 -36.60 -0.56 33.15
N ILE A 648 -35.97 -1.44 32.37
CA ILE A 648 -34.80 -1.12 31.54
C ILE A 648 -35.27 -0.72 30.15
N LYS A 649 -34.62 0.29 29.56
CA LYS A 649 -35.01 0.81 28.24
C LYS A 649 -34.77 -0.24 27.15
N ILE A 650 -35.84 -0.56 26.42
CA ILE A 650 -35.82 -1.53 25.33
C ILE A 650 -35.78 -0.75 24.01
N LEU A 651 -34.91 -1.16 23.09
CA LEU A 651 -34.73 -0.54 21.78
C LEU A 651 -34.97 -1.58 20.67
N SER A 652 -35.68 -1.17 19.62
CA SER A 652 -35.61 -1.83 18.31
C SER A 652 -34.29 -1.49 17.60
N LEU A 653 -34.00 -2.18 16.48
CA LEU A 653 -32.79 -1.91 15.71
C LEU A 653 -32.82 -0.50 15.09
N GLY A 654 -33.95 -0.05 14.57
CA GLY A 654 -34.11 1.31 14.05
C GLY A 654 -33.96 2.38 15.14
N GLU A 655 -34.50 2.16 16.35
CA GLU A 655 -34.30 3.10 17.46
C GLU A 655 -32.85 3.12 17.98
N LEU A 656 -32.10 2.03 17.80
CA LEU A 656 -30.67 2.00 18.07
C LEU A 656 -29.90 2.83 17.03
N GLU A 657 -30.25 2.70 15.74
CA GLU A 657 -29.66 3.49 14.66
C GLU A 657 -29.86 4.99 14.87
N ASP A 658 -31.08 5.39 15.22
CA ASP A 658 -31.41 6.79 15.55
C ASP A 658 -30.64 7.30 16.77
N LEU A 659 -30.40 6.43 17.77
CA LEU A 659 -29.68 6.79 18.98
C LEU A 659 -28.20 7.08 18.73
N VAL A 660 -27.58 6.38 17.77
CA VAL A 660 -26.13 6.49 17.49
C VAL A 660 -25.80 7.34 16.27
N GLY A 661 -26.80 7.78 15.51
CA GLY A 661 -26.61 8.55 14.27
C GLY A 661 -26.26 7.70 13.06
N GLY A 662 -26.57 6.40 13.08
CA GLY A 662 -26.24 5.42 12.05
C GLY A 662 -25.24 4.36 12.52
N LEU A 663 -25.48 3.08 12.17
CA LEU A 663 -24.63 1.93 12.54
C LEU A 663 -23.56 1.59 11.46
N ASN A 664 -23.37 2.46 10.46
CA ASN A 664 -22.59 2.17 9.25
C ASN A 664 -21.46 3.19 8.96
N GLU A 665 -21.03 3.99 9.94
CA GLU A 665 -19.86 4.88 9.80
C GLU A 665 -18.51 4.18 10.02
#